data_AF-A0A948TGR0-F1
#
_entry.id   AF-A0A948TGR0-F1
#
_cell.length_a   1.000
_cell.length_b   1.000
_cell.length_c   1.000
_cell.angle_alpha   90.00
_cell.angle_beta   90.00
_cell.angle_gamma   90.00
#
_symmetry.space_group_name_H-M   'P 1'
#
loop_
_entity.id
_entity.type
_entity.pdbx_description
1 polymer ?
#
loop_
_entity_poly.entity_id
_entity_poly.type
_entity_poly.pdbx_seq_one_letter_code
_entity_poly.pdbx_strand_id
1 'polypeptide(L)'
;MENKNLLPFPIGMPNWQTIREDKRFFVDKTEKLSFLVQNCSRIFFSRPRRMGKTSLCSTLEELFSHGDHNFEGTAIYGKWPFTERYPVISLSFLDMRCKDAREFEASLCTKMAAAYNKAGFHEVVKYQNVKSFEKLTLHLDALTAGKRLVFLIDEWDYPLSSHLDNQQLFAALQEVMSDFYKWLRAQTLAKFVLITGIMRYRDVSLFTGKDIKDISMDPYYADLVGYTQTELESKFAPYIQIAATKLGITTDELKEQLKLHYDGFCFDKEASVSVYSPFSINSFFEPVLKPDFLQKPNLKLYFDPFWMDSSGASSALRSFLRARNYDVAALIEKYSLPVDLDLGALSSPVKASEVTLDQIMVQSGMLTIREIADNTKAVITSSPCRYKCDITNYEVFSELSAVFTAHMAGKEETEVYQMLKDAQNALESGDMDLVCKNLNLLLCDSLYDVFPEEDDDDDDAQPPKENIYRTLFKMWLRSAKVSTKDEVANSHGRCDLVARTSDTIYAFELKRVRTNTERTKKAMLNKAEKQMAANDYCNNLINKGKLVVWVVLVICDKYRQIGAWSTITKIKLATGWHTERHEGMVEPITVQNQEMPVVAVSQQPARKTKSASRKLANNAASYGSRKTTHSVAKRKASAKDKAAAKDASKAKATSQKPVVKPKAAPNAKAPAKAKAQAEKPAAKPKAETKTNPAPKATPKTRAKTKQS
;
A
#
# COMPACT_ATOMS: atom_id res chain seq x y z
N MET A 1 -26.14 23.99 20.18
CA MET A 1 -26.66 22.64 19.91
C MET A 1 -25.93 21.69 20.83
N GLU A 2 -26.62 21.07 21.78
CA GLU A 2 -26.02 20.05 22.65
C GLU A 2 -25.70 18.78 21.84
N ASN A 3 -24.56 18.15 22.12
CA ASN A 3 -23.98 16.96 21.48
C ASN A 3 -24.80 15.66 21.62
N LYS A 4 -26.13 15.73 21.82
CA LYS A 4 -26.93 14.65 22.41
C LYS A 4 -27.13 13.39 21.55
N ASN A 5 -26.75 13.39 20.26
CA ASN A 5 -26.98 12.25 19.35
C ASN A 5 -25.72 11.78 18.57
N LEU A 6 -24.51 12.26 18.88
CA LEU A 6 -23.31 11.74 18.22
C LEU A 6 -22.85 10.44 18.88
N LEU A 7 -22.57 9.43 18.06
CA LEU A 7 -22.03 8.16 18.53
C LEU A 7 -20.49 8.19 18.49
N PRO A 8 -19.80 7.61 19.48
CA PRO A 8 -18.36 7.48 19.45
C PRO A 8 -17.86 6.57 18.31
N PHE A 9 -16.73 6.90 17.70
CA PHE A 9 -16.16 6.08 16.63
C PHE A 9 -15.43 4.83 17.17
N PRO A 10 -15.43 3.70 16.43
CA PRO A 10 -14.81 2.45 16.83
C PRO A 10 -13.31 2.39 16.44
N ILE A 11 -12.54 3.42 16.80
CA ILE A 11 -11.11 3.49 16.47
C ILE A 11 -10.36 2.43 17.29
N GLY A 12 -9.64 1.53 16.61
CA GLY A 12 -8.94 0.41 17.26
C GLY A 12 -9.85 -0.68 17.84
N MET A 13 -11.16 -0.65 17.54
CA MET A 13 -12.14 -1.60 18.05
C MET A 13 -12.75 -2.40 16.90
N PRO A 14 -12.07 -3.43 16.37
CA PRO A 14 -12.57 -4.17 15.22
C PRO A 14 -13.68 -5.17 15.55
N ASN A 15 -13.90 -5.48 16.83
CA ASN A 15 -14.88 -6.48 17.26
C ASN A 15 -16.32 -5.99 17.09
N TRP A 16 -17.12 -6.70 16.31
CA TRP A 16 -18.51 -6.35 16.03
C TRP A 16 -19.39 -6.30 17.29
N GLN A 17 -19.30 -7.29 18.16
CA GLN A 17 -20.07 -7.34 19.39
C GLN A 17 -19.79 -6.11 20.26
N THR A 18 -18.52 -5.75 20.45
CA THR A 18 -18.12 -4.54 21.18
C THR A 18 -18.67 -3.27 20.52
N ILE A 19 -18.60 -3.14 19.18
CA ILE A 19 -19.18 -2.00 18.46
C ILE A 19 -20.67 -1.85 18.78
N ARG A 20 -21.42 -2.96 18.83
CA ARG A 20 -22.86 -2.97 19.10
C ARG A 20 -23.19 -2.69 20.56
N GLU A 21 -22.51 -3.34 21.49
CA GLU A 21 -22.72 -3.19 22.95
C GLU A 21 -22.42 -1.76 23.41
N ASP A 22 -21.31 -1.19 22.93
CA ASP A 22 -20.89 0.17 23.26
C ASP A 22 -21.65 1.26 22.47
N LYS A 23 -22.58 0.88 21.60
CA LYS A 23 -23.33 1.79 20.70
C LYS A 23 -22.40 2.72 19.91
N ARG A 24 -21.35 2.15 19.32
CA ARG A 24 -20.39 2.90 18.49
C ARG A 24 -20.99 3.21 17.12
N PHE A 25 -20.49 4.28 16.53
CA PHE A 25 -20.81 4.66 15.15
C PHE A 25 -20.33 3.56 14.19
N PHE A 26 -21.17 3.13 13.27
CA PHE A 26 -20.75 2.26 12.17
C PHE A 26 -21.54 2.58 10.90
N VAL A 27 -20.92 2.34 9.76
CA VAL A 27 -21.58 2.37 8.45
C VAL A 27 -21.86 0.93 8.06
N ASP A 28 -23.11 0.63 7.76
CA ASP A 28 -23.55 -0.71 7.42
C ASP A 28 -23.05 -1.15 6.04
N LYS A 29 -22.24 -2.21 6.00
CA LYS A 29 -21.70 -2.85 4.80
C LYS A 29 -22.25 -4.26 4.57
N THR A 30 -23.26 -4.66 5.33
CA THR A 30 -23.67 -6.05 5.44
C THR A 30 -24.50 -6.54 4.25
N GLU A 31 -25.03 -5.63 3.43
CA GLU A 31 -25.86 -5.94 2.25
C GLU A 31 -25.20 -6.96 1.31
N LYS A 32 -23.90 -6.80 1.04
CA LYS A 32 -23.16 -7.63 0.09
C LYS A 32 -22.75 -8.99 0.67
N LEU A 33 -22.79 -9.15 1.99
CA LEU A 33 -22.29 -10.34 2.67
C LEU A 33 -23.16 -11.57 2.38
N SER A 34 -24.48 -11.42 2.32
CA SER A 34 -25.38 -12.55 2.01
C SER A 34 -25.04 -13.14 0.63
N PHE A 35 -24.88 -12.29 -0.38
CA PHE A 35 -24.49 -12.72 -1.72
C PHE A 35 -23.08 -13.34 -1.71
N LEU A 36 -22.13 -12.74 -0.99
CA LEU A 36 -20.76 -13.23 -0.89
C LEU A 36 -20.70 -14.67 -0.37
N VAL A 37 -21.34 -14.95 0.77
CA VAL A 37 -21.25 -16.27 1.44
C VAL A 37 -22.07 -17.37 0.75
N GLN A 38 -23.05 -17.00 -0.08
CA GLN A 38 -23.81 -17.96 -0.90
C GLN A 38 -23.07 -18.36 -2.17
N ASN A 39 -22.35 -17.43 -2.79
CA ASN A 39 -21.76 -17.63 -4.12
C ASN A 39 -20.26 -17.93 -4.08
N CYS A 40 -19.61 -17.71 -2.95
CA CYS A 40 -18.19 -17.98 -2.77
C CYS A 40 -17.96 -18.83 -1.51
N SER A 41 -17.16 -19.89 -1.63
CA SER A 41 -16.77 -20.73 -0.49
C SER A 41 -15.37 -20.41 0.04
N ARG A 42 -14.47 -19.95 -0.83
CA ARG A 42 -13.07 -19.67 -0.50
C ARG A 42 -12.64 -18.40 -1.21
N ILE A 43 -12.34 -17.36 -0.45
CA ILE A 43 -12.08 -16.02 -0.97
C ILE A 43 -10.79 -15.42 -0.42
N PHE A 44 -10.13 -14.66 -1.28
CA PHE A 44 -9.06 -13.76 -0.91
C PHE A 44 -9.51 -12.31 -1.12
N PHE A 45 -9.26 -11.44 -0.14
CA PHE A 45 -9.61 -10.03 -0.20
C PHE A 45 -8.47 -9.16 0.32
N SER A 46 -7.80 -8.45 -0.59
CA SER A 46 -6.74 -7.50 -0.26
C SER A 46 -7.25 -6.07 -0.24
N ARG A 47 -6.85 -5.34 0.79
CA ARG A 47 -6.95 -3.88 0.88
C ARG A 47 -5.78 -3.35 1.71
N PRO A 48 -5.41 -2.08 1.55
CA PRO A 48 -4.46 -1.43 2.46
C PRO A 48 -4.79 -1.58 3.93
N ARG A 49 -3.81 -1.28 4.81
CA ARG A 49 -4.07 -1.17 6.25
C ARG A 49 -5.15 -0.14 6.53
N ARG A 50 -5.82 -0.30 7.68
CA ARG A 50 -6.82 0.65 8.20
C ARG A 50 -8.10 0.82 7.37
N MET A 51 -8.29 -0.03 6.36
CA MET A 51 -9.49 -0.05 5.52
C MET A 51 -10.71 -0.73 6.14
N GLY A 52 -10.56 -1.48 7.24
CA GLY A 52 -11.68 -2.20 7.90
C GLY A 52 -11.76 -3.70 7.62
N LYS A 53 -10.67 -4.33 7.13
CA LYS A 53 -10.59 -5.78 6.88
C LYS A 53 -10.86 -6.63 8.13
N THR A 54 -10.22 -6.29 9.25
CA THR A 54 -10.42 -7.00 10.53
C THR A 54 -11.85 -6.87 11.04
N SER A 55 -12.48 -5.70 10.87
CA SER A 55 -13.91 -5.51 11.20
C SER A 55 -14.81 -6.38 10.32
N LEU A 56 -14.49 -6.55 9.03
CA LEU A 56 -15.19 -7.49 8.15
C LEU A 56 -15.03 -8.95 8.64
N CYS A 57 -13.82 -9.36 9.03
CA CYS A 57 -13.60 -10.68 9.63
C CYS A 57 -14.46 -10.86 10.90
N SER A 58 -14.45 -9.91 11.83
CA SER A 58 -15.27 -9.98 13.04
C SER A 58 -16.77 -10.01 12.74
N THR A 59 -17.22 -9.28 11.72
CA THR A 59 -18.62 -9.26 11.29
C THR A 59 -19.06 -10.64 10.79
N LEU A 60 -18.22 -11.29 9.98
CA LEU A 60 -18.49 -12.65 9.50
C LEU A 60 -18.37 -13.69 10.62
N GLU A 61 -17.43 -13.53 11.55
CA GLU A 61 -17.32 -14.39 12.74
C GLU A 61 -18.63 -14.41 13.53
N GLU A 62 -19.22 -13.23 13.76
CA GLU A 62 -20.52 -13.11 14.42
C GLU A 62 -21.63 -13.79 13.60
N LEU A 63 -21.76 -13.49 12.30
CA LEU A 63 -22.81 -14.04 11.45
C LEU A 63 -22.77 -15.57 11.37
N PHE A 64 -21.58 -16.17 11.26
CA PHE A 64 -21.44 -17.62 11.20
C PHE A 64 -21.63 -18.31 12.56
N SER A 65 -21.15 -17.71 13.65
CA SER A 65 -21.23 -18.29 15.00
C SER A 65 -22.62 -18.12 15.62
N HIS A 66 -23.27 -16.99 15.32
CA HIS A 66 -24.38 -16.45 16.09
C HIS A 66 -25.56 -16.01 15.21
N GLY A 67 -25.38 -15.87 13.90
CA GLY A 67 -26.42 -15.42 12.97
C GLY A 67 -26.61 -13.91 12.96
N ASP A 68 -27.78 -13.47 12.53
CA ASP A 68 -28.12 -12.06 12.35
C ASP A 68 -28.85 -11.42 13.55
N HIS A 69 -29.00 -12.10 14.68
CA HIS A 69 -29.72 -11.53 15.82
C HIS A 69 -29.06 -10.25 16.37
N ASN A 70 -27.72 -10.19 16.36
CA ASN A 70 -26.94 -9.00 16.75
C ASN A 70 -26.81 -7.97 15.61
N PHE A 71 -27.60 -8.11 14.55
CA PHE A 71 -27.55 -7.28 13.35
C PHE A 71 -28.80 -6.44 13.14
N GLU A 72 -29.69 -6.33 14.14
CA GLU A 72 -30.86 -5.45 14.05
C GLU A 72 -30.49 -4.04 13.57
N GLY A 73 -31.26 -3.50 12.63
CA GLY A 73 -31.02 -2.20 11.99
C GLY A 73 -30.00 -2.21 10.84
N THR A 74 -29.43 -3.37 10.49
CA THR A 74 -28.55 -3.52 9.32
C THR A 74 -29.26 -4.21 8.15
N ALA A 75 -28.70 -4.11 6.95
CA ALA A 75 -29.25 -4.61 5.70
C ALA A 75 -29.34 -6.14 5.67
N ILE A 76 -28.48 -6.85 6.43
CA ILE A 76 -28.47 -8.32 6.52
C ILE A 76 -29.46 -8.89 7.53
N TYR A 77 -30.04 -8.05 8.40
CA TYR A 77 -31.02 -8.50 9.39
C TYR A 77 -32.24 -9.13 8.72
N GLY A 78 -32.57 -10.37 9.11
CA GLY A 78 -33.62 -11.20 8.51
C GLY A 78 -33.25 -11.78 7.14
N LYS A 79 -32.03 -11.55 6.64
CA LYS A 79 -31.56 -11.99 5.31
C LYS A 79 -30.34 -12.91 5.39
N TRP A 80 -29.86 -13.27 6.58
CA TRP A 80 -28.78 -14.23 6.70
C TRP A 80 -29.22 -15.61 6.16
N PRO A 81 -28.48 -16.20 5.22
CA PRO A 81 -28.98 -17.34 4.45
C PRO A 81 -28.83 -18.69 5.15
N PHE A 82 -28.23 -18.75 6.34
CA PHE A 82 -27.98 -20.00 7.05
C PHE A 82 -28.72 -20.03 8.38
N THR A 83 -29.50 -21.10 8.58
CA THR A 83 -30.14 -21.40 9.87
C THR A 83 -29.17 -22.07 10.85
N GLU A 84 -28.22 -22.85 10.33
CA GLU A 84 -27.18 -23.52 11.10
C GLU A 84 -26.12 -22.54 11.61
N ARG A 85 -25.51 -22.85 12.76
CA ARG A 85 -24.31 -22.19 13.29
C ARG A 85 -23.08 -23.03 12.97
N TYR A 86 -21.97 -22.35 12.68
CA TYR A 86 -20.72 -23.00 12.31
C TYR A 86 -19.61 -22.62 13.30
N PRO A 87 -18.77 -23.57 13.76
CA PRO A 87 -17.55 -23.23 14.48
C PRO A 87 -16.63 -22.37 13.60
N VAL A 88 -16.22 -21.21 14.11
CA VAL A 88 -15.35 -20.27 13.38
C VAL A 88 -13.93 -20.32 13.94
N ILE A 89 -12.97 -20.67 13.08
CA ILE A 89 -11.54 -20.64 13.36
C ILE A 89 -11.00 -19.30 12.85
N SER A 90 -10.89 -18.34 13.76
CA SER A 90 -10.42 -16.98 13.49
C SER A 90 -8.94 -16.85 13.86
N LEU A 91 -8.09 -16.53 12.89
CA LEU A 91 -6.64 -16.43 13.04
C LEU A 91 -6.16 -15.07 12.55
N SER A 92 -5.56 -14.28 13.45
CA SER A 92 -4.88 -13.05 13.07
C SER A 92 -3.37 -13.25 13.08
N PHE A 93 -2.75 -12.96 11.94
CA PHE A 93 -1.31 -12.99 11.75
C PHE A 93 -0.64 -11.67 12.17
N LEU A 94 -1.45 -10.66 12.54
CA LEU A 94 -0.98 -9.48 13.24
C LEU A 94 -0.20 -9.92 14.50
N ASP A 95 0.92 -9.23 14.75
CA ASP A 95 1.87 -9.49 15.85
C ASP A 95 2.67 -10.80 15.75
N MET A 96 2.68 -11.49 14.61
CA MET A 96 3.52 -12.69 14.38
C MET A 96 4.91 -12.36 13.82
N ARG A 97 5.52 -11.26 14.28
CA ARG A 97 6.92 -10.97 13.96
C ARG A 97 7.81 -11.92 14.77
N CYS A 98 8.73 -12.60 14.10
CA CYS A 98 9.50 -13.72 14.63
C CYS A 98 10.96 -13.62 14.17
N LYS A 99 11.87 -14.19 14.95
CA LYS A 99 13.32 -14.16 14.68
C LYS A 99 13.76 -15.32 13.78
N ASP A 100 13.01 -16.42 13.80
CA ASP A 100 13.26 -17.60 12.98
C ASP A 100 11.96 -18.36 12.66
N ALA A 101 12.05 -19.32 11.74
CA ALA A 101 10.91 -20.12 11.30
C ALA A 101 10.35 -21.06 12.38
N ARG A 102 11.16 -21.48 13.37
CA ARG A 102 10.68 -22.35 14.46
C ARG A 102 9.82 -21.56 15.44
N GLU A 103 10.22 -20.33 15.76
CA GLU A 103 9.42 -19.40 16.55
C GLU A 103 8.09 -19.11 15.84
N PHE A 104 8.14 -18.87 14.52
CA PHE A 104 6.94 -18.68 13.72
C PHE A 104 5.99 -19.88 13.76
N GLU A 105 6.51 -21.10 13.52
CA GLU A 105 5.74 -22.34 13.55
C GLU A 105 5.09 -22.56 14.93
N ALA A 106 5.85 -22.33 16.01
CA ALA A 106 5.33 -22.44 17.37
C ALA A 106 4.23 -21.41 17.67
N SER A 107 4.41 -20.17 17.22
CA SER A 107 3.41 -19.10 17.35
C SER A 107 2.13 -19.44 16.58
N LEU A 108 2.27 -19.94 15.35
CA LEU A 108 1.15 -20.39 14.52
C LEU A 108 0.38 -21.53 15.20
N CYS A 109 1.09 -22.56 15.68
CA CYS A 109 0.47 -23.67 16.40
C CYS A 109 -0.29 -23.19 17.65
N THR A 110 0.30 -22.26 18.41
CA THR A 110 -0.31 -21.69 19.62
C THR A 110 -1.59 -20.93 19.28
N LYS A 111 -1.56 -20.05 18.27
CA LYS A 111 -2.73 -19.29 17.82
C LYS A 111 -3.83 -20.20 17.26
N MET A 112 -3.45 -21.25 16.52
CA MET A 112 -4.40 -22.26 16.04
C MET A 112 -5.07 -23.00 17.18
N ALA A 113 -4.33 -23.50 18.15
CA ALA A 113 -4.90 -24.16 19.33
C ALA A 113 -5.86 -23.22 20.08
N ALA A 114 -5.49 -21.95 20.25
CA ALA A 114 -6.36 -20.95 20.88
C ALA A 114 -7.67 -20.71 20.08
N ALA A 115 -7.58 -20.60 18.75
CA ALA A 115 -8.74 -20.40 17.88
C ALA A 115 -9.71 -21.59 17.93
N TYR A 116 -9.19 -22.83 17.89
CA TYR A 116 -10.02 -24.03 18.03
C TYR A 116 -10.66 -24.13 19.41
N ASN A 117 -9.94 -23.75 20.47
CA ASN A 117 -10.49 -23.71 21.83
C ASN A 117 -11.66 -22.70 21.91
N LYS A 118 -11.49 -21.50 21.33
CA LYS A 118 -12.54 -20.48 21.26
C LYS A 118 -13.76 -20.96 20.48
N ALA A 119 -13.55 -21.76 19.43
CA ALA A 119 -14.63 -22.37 18.63
C ALA A 119 -15.33 -23.56 19.31
N GLY A 120 -14.99 -23.88 20.56
CA GLY A 120 -15.63 -24.93 21.37
C GLY A 120 -14.92 -26.28 21.36
N PHE A 121 -13.74 -26.39 20.73
CA PHE A 121 -12.94 -27.63 20.71
C PHE A 121 -11.96 -27.67 21.89
N HIS A 122 -12.48 -27.65 23.12
CA HIS A 122 -11.68 -27.49 24.35
C HIS A 122 -10.61 -28.56 24.59
N GLU A 123 -10.75 -29.74 23.98
CA GLU A 123 -9.73 -30.78 24.06
C GLU A 123 -8.40 -30.39 23.41
N VAL A 124 -8.40 -29.35 22.56
CA VAL A 124 -7.19 -28.83 21.91
C VAL A 124 -6.16 -28.29 22.91
N VAL A 125 -6.58 -27.95 24.14
CA VAL A 125 -5.68 -27.53 25.22
C VAL A 125 -4.58 -28.56 25.49
N LYS A 126 -4.88 -29.86 25.29
CA LYS A 126 -3.92 -30.97 25.41
C LYS A 126 -2.75 -30.87 24.41
N TYR A 127 -2.93 -30.08 23.34
CA TYR A 127 -1.98 -29.92 22.25
C TYR A 127 -1.36 -28.52 22.17
N GLN A 128 -1.60 -27.63 23.14
CA GLN A 128 -1.06 -26.25 23.15
C GLN A 128 0.48 -26.20 23.11
N ASN A 129 1.16 -27.24 23.61
CA ASN A 129 2.62 -27.35 23.60
C ASN A 129 3.17 -28.03 22.33
N VAL A 130 2.32 -28.44 21.39
CA VAL A 130 2.76 -29.04 20.13
C VAL A 130 3.32 -27.94 19.24
N LYS A 131 4.65 -27.89 19.12
CA LYS A 131 5.39 -26.92 18.30
C LYS A 131 5.62 -27.37 16.85
N SER A 132 4.93 -28.44 16.44
CA SER A 132 5.06 -29.01 15.10
C SER A 132 3.70 -28.95 14.41
N PHE A 133 3.66 -28.23 13.30
CA PHE A 133 2.44 -27.96 12.54
C PHE A 133 1.79 -29.25 12.03
N GLU A 134 2.59 -30.16 11.47
CA GLU A 134 2.13 -31.48 10.99
C GLU A 134 1.45 -32.28 12.11
N LYS A 135 2.05 -32.31 13.31
CA LYS A 135 1.47 -33.02 14.45
C LYS A 135 0.17 -32.38 14.93
N LEU A 136 0.12 -31.06 15.02
CA LEU A 136 -1.07 -30.36 15.49
C LEU A 136 -2.26 -30.61 14.55
N THR A 137 -2.05 -30.45 13.25
CA THR A 137 -3.10 -30.59 12.23
C THR A 137 -3.76 -31.96 12.21
N LEU A 138 -2.99 -33.05 12.38
CA LEU A 138 -3.53 -34.40 12.53
C LEU A 138 -4.51 -34.53 13.70
N HIS A 139 -4.24 -33.86 14.82
CA HIS A 139 -5.15 -33.86 15.98
C HIS A 139 -6.37 -32.97 15.73
N LEU A 140 -6.20 -31.81 15.11
CA LEU A 140 -7.30 -30.89 14.79
C LEU A 140 -8.32 -31.55 13.85
N ASP A 141 -7.85 -32.24 12.81
CA ASP A 141 -8.73 -32.94 11.86
C ASP A 141 -9.57 -34.01 12.58
N ALA A 142 -8.96 -34.76 13.52
CA ALA A 142 -9.68 -35.75 14.33
C ALA A 142 -10.70 -35.12 15.29
N LEU A 143 -10.35 -34.00 15.95
CA LEU A 143 -11.19 -33.30 16.92
C LEU A 143 -12.48 -32.74 16.33
N THR A 144 -12.46 -32.37 15.06
CA THR A 144 -13.61 -31.71 14.41
C THR A 144 -14.74 -32.67 14.08
N ALA A 145 -14.49 -33.99 14.13
CA ALA A 145 -15.48 -35.06 14.02
C ALA A 145 -16.47 -34.90 12.84
N GLY A 146 -16.00 -34.38 11.71
CA GLY A 146 -16.84 -34.18 10.52
C GLY A 146 -17.64 -32.89 10.47
N LYS A 147 -17.50 -31.99 11.46
CA LYS A 147 -18.19 -30.68 11.47
C LYS A 147 -17.67 -29.78 10.35
N ARG A 148 -18.58 -29.02 9.73
CA ARG A 148 -18.19 -27.99 8.77
C ARG A 148 -17.67 -26.75 9.49
N LEU A 149 -16.51 -26.25 9.07
CA LEU A 149 -15.81 -25.16 9.75
C LEU A 149 -15.75 -23.91 8.87
N VAL A 150 -15.70 -22.75 9.52
CA VAL A 150 -15.41 -21.48 8.86
C VAL A 150 -14.00 -21.05 9.25
N PHE A 151 -13.18 -20.65 8.28
CA PHE A 151 -11.82 -20.16 8.52
C PHE A 151 -11.74 -18.68 8.14
N LEU A 152 -11.36 -17.84 9.10
CA LEU A 152 -11.11 -16.43 8.88
C LEU A 152 -9.64 -16.16 9.19
N ILE A 153 -8.86 -15.81 8.17
CA ILE A 153 -7.42 -15.60 8.27
C ILE A 153 -7.15 -14.13 7.96
N ASP A 154 -6.78 -13.36 8.98
CA ASP A 154 -6.58 -11.93 8.89
C ASP A 154 -5.08 -11.58 8.84
N GLU A 155 -4.73 -10.63 7.96
CA GLU A 155 -3.35 -10.14 7.74
C GLU A 155 -2.33 -11.23 7.40
N TRP A 156 -2.71 -12.15 6.52
CA TRP A 156 -1.92 -13.35 6.22
C TRP A 156 -0.44 -13.07 5.86
N ASP A 157 -0.18 -11.95 5.19
CA ASP A 157 1.10 -11.57 4.64
C ASP A 157 2.02 -10.88 5.65
N TYR A 158 1.51 -10.50 6.83
CA TYR A 158 2.28 -9.75 7.83
C TYR A 158 3.64 -10.37 8.19
N PRO A 159 3.76 -11.68 8.53
CA PRO A 159 5.04 -12.28 8.94
C PRO A 159 6.12 -12.20 7.85
N LEU A 160 5.69 -12.20 6.59
CA LEU A 160 6.57 -12.09 5.43
C LEU A 160 6.93 -10.61 5.19
N SER A 161 5.94 -9.73 5.17
CA SER A 161 6.14 -8.29 4.93
C SER A 161 7.00 -7.61 5.98
N SER A 162 7.04 -8.11 7.22
CA SER A 162 7.87 -7.58 8.30
C SER A 162 9.36 -7.95 8.20
N HIS A 163 9.76 -8.76 7.21
CA HIS A 163 11.12 -9.26 7.01
C HIS A 163 11.59 -9.18 5.55
N LEU A 164 11.13 -8.18 4.79
CA LEU A 164 11.52 -7.99 3.38
C LEU A 164 13.02 -7.74 3.18
N ASP A 165 13.70 -7.28 4.22
CA ASP A 165 15.14 -7.04 4.30
C ASP A 165 15.96 -8.30 4.57
N ASN A 166 15.33 -9.40 5.04
CA ASN A 166 16.01 -10.66 5.36
C ASN A 166 15.50 -11.81 4.48
N GLN A 167 16.13 -11.99 3.32
CA GLN A 167 15.74 -13.01 2.33
C GLN A 167 15.80 -14.46 2.87
N GLN A 168 16.76 -14.77 3.75
CA GLN A 168 16.91 -16.12 4.30
C GLN A 168 15.77 -16.46 5.25
N LEU A 169 15.45 -15.54 6.17
CA LEU A 169 14.32 -15.70 7.07
C LEU A 169 13.01 -15.72 6.30
N PHE A 170 12.85 -14.81 5.33
CA PHE A 170 11.68 -14.76 4.47
C PHE A 170 11.41 -16.12 3.81
N ALA A 171 12.42 -16.73 3.18
CA ALA A 171 12.28 -18.04 2.54
C ALA A 171 11.90 -19.14 3.55
N ALA A 172 12.50 -19.15 4.73
CA ALA A 172 12.16 -20.11 5.78
C ALA A 172 10.71 -19.94 6.29
N LEU A 173 10.23 -18.70 6.42
CA LEU A 173 8.84 -18.40 6.78
C LEU A 173 7.87 -18.82 5.67
N GLN A 174 8.25 -18.65 4.40
CA GLN A 174 7.43 -19.10 3.26
C GLN A 174 7.19 -20.61 3.29
N GLU A 175 8.16 -21.42 3.71
CA GLU A 175 7.98 -22.87 3.81
C GLU A 175 6.88 -23.24 4.82
N VAL A 176 6.96 -22.69 6.04
CA VAL A 176 5.94 -22.90 7.09
C VAL A 176 4.56 -22.41 6.63
N MET A 177 4.51 -21.23 5.99
CA MET A 177 3.28 -20.68 5.41
C MET A 177 2.71 -21.58 4.31
N SER A 178 3.58 -22.11 3.45
CA SER A 178 3.19 -23.01 2.37
C SER A 178 2.53 -24.27 2.91
N ASP A 179 3.09 -24.86 3.97
CA ASP A 179 2.52 -26.04 4.61
C ASP A 179 1.17 -25.74 5.29
N PHE A 180 1.04 -24.58 5.93
CA PHE A 180 -0.24 -24.11 6.45
C PHE A 180 -1.33 -24.00 5.38
N TYR A 181 -1.01 -23.36 4.24
CA TYR A 181 -1.99 -23.21 3.16
C TYR A 181 -2.30 -24.52 2.44
N LYS A 182 -1.34 -25.44 2.29
CA LYS A 182 -1.60 -26.79 1.79
C LYS A 182 -2.61 -27.51 2.67
N TRP A 183 -2.42 -27.46 3.99
CA TRP A 183 -3.37 -28.03 4.95
C TRP A 183 -4.76 -27.38 4.84
N LEU A 184 -4.84 -26.05 4.84
CA LEU A 184 -6.11 -25.31 4.70
C LEU A 184 -6.86 -25.66 3.40
N ARG A 185 -6.12 -25.88 2.31
CA ARG A 185 -6.67 -26.28 1.00
C ARG A 185 -7.19 -27.71 1.03
N ALA A 186 -6.55 -28.60 1.78
CA ALA A 186 -7.00 -29.97 1.98
C ALA A 186 -8.28 -30.09 2.84
N GLN A 187 -8.71 -29.02 3.54
CA GLN A 187 -9.91 -29.02 4.38
C GLN A 187 -11.22 -29.14 3.57
N THR A 188 -11.64 -30.37 3.28
CA THR A 188 -12.88 -30.66 2.52
C THR A 188 -14.15 -30.24 3.27
N LEU A 189 -14.10 -30.13 4.60
CA LEU A 189 -15.21 -29.70 5.45
C LEU A 189 -15.27 -28.18 5.65
N ALA A 190 -14.41 -27.39 5.00
CA ALA A 190 -14.51 -25.94 5.05
C ALA A 190 -15.85 -25.47 4.44
N LYS A 191 -16.72 -24.88 5.27
CA LYS A 191 -17.95 -24.19 4.84
C LYS A 191 -17.61 -22.89 4.12
N PHE A 192 -16.70 -22.12 4.70
CA PHE A 192 -16.29 -20.81 4.19
C PHE A 192 -14.85 -20.51 4.60
N VAL A 193 -14.07 -19.89 3.72
CA VAL A 193 -12.71 -19.42 4.00
C VAL A 193 -12.59 -17.99 3.50
N LEU A 194 -12.27 -17.05 4.39
CA LEU A 194 -11.85 -15.69 4.03
C LEU A 194 -10.40 -15.49 4.44
N ILE A 195 -9.59 -15.02 3.50
CA ILE A 195 -8.19 -14.66 3.73
C ILE A 195 -8.03 -13.18 3.37
N THR A 196 -7.58 -12.38 4.33
CA THR A 196 -7.33 -10.94 4.13
C THR A 196 -5.85 -10.64 4.23
N GLY A 197 -5.40 -9.63 3.49
CA GLY A 197 -4.02 -9.17 3.51
C GLY A 197 -3.79 -7.93 2.68
N ILE A 198 -2.53 -7.62 2.41
CA ILE A 198 -2.11 -6.53 1.54
C ILE A 198 -1.44 -7.11 0.28
N MET A 199 -0.40 -7.90 0.48
CA MET A 199 0.48 -8.42 -0.56
C MET A 199 -0.04 -9.71 -1.22
N ARG A 200 0.48 -10.03 -2.42
CA ARG A 200 0.23 -11.28 -3.15
C ARG A 200 1.53 -12.03 -3.47
N TYR A 201 2.03 -12.84 -2.54
CA TYR A 201 3.20 -13.68 -2.79
C TYR A 201 2.83 -14.99 -3.50
N ARG A 202 3.50 -15.31 -4.61
CA ARG A 202 3.25 -16.52 -5.42
C ARG A 202 3.69 -17.80 -4.73
N ASP A 203 4.84 -17.78 -4.04
CA ASP A 203 5.48 -19.00 -3.55
C ASP A 203 5.01 -19.41 -2.14
N VAL A 204 3.90 -18.83 -1.70
CA VAL A 204 3.06 -19.47 -0.69
C VAL A 204 1.96 -20.22 -1.43
N SER A 205 1.62 -21.43 -1.01
CA SER A 205 0.58 -22.26 -1.65
C SER A 205 -0.83 -21.64 -1.61
N LEU A 206 -0.98 -20.35 -1.30
CA LEU A 206 -2.23 -19.59 -1.25
C LEU A 206 -2.84 -19.35 -2.64
N PHE A 207 -2.04 -19.06 -3.66
CA PHE A 207 -2.54 -18.74 -5.01
C PHE A 207 -2.31 -19.85 -6.05
N THR A 208 -1.93 -21.04 -5.60
CA THR A 208 -1.62 -22.18 -6.47
C THR A 208 -2.90 -22.96 -6.81
N GLY A 209 -3.60 -22.60 -7.88
CA GLY A 209 -4.82 -23.29 -8.34
C GLY A 209 -6.05 -22.39 -8.37
N LYS A 210 -7.22 -22.94 -8.71
CA LYS A 210 -8.48 -22.18 -8.92
C LYS A 210 -9.46 -22.24 -7.74
N ASP A 211 -9.02 -22.71 -6.59
CA ASP A 211 -9.83 -23.00 -5.40
C ASP A 211 -10.07 -21.77 -4.50
N ILE A 212 -9.25 -20.73 -4.57
CA ILE A 212 -9.44 -19.47 -3.84
C ILE A 212 -9.72 -18.36 -4.85
N LYS A 213 -10.89 -17.73 -4.74
CA LYS A 213 -11.30 -16.62 -5.60
C LYS A 213 -10.78 -15.30 -5.03
N ASP A 214 -9.89 -14.62 -5.75
CA ASP A 214 -9.52 -13.23 -5.44
C ASP A 214 -10.66 -12.30 -5.87
N ILE A 215 -11.31 -11.66 -4.90
CA ILE A 215 -12.41 -10.70 -5.14
C ILE A 215 -11.95 -9.24 -5.04
N SER A 216 -10.66 -8.99 -4.86
CA SER A 216 -10.15 -7.66 -4.50
C SER A 216 -10.37 -6.61 -5.58
N MET A 217 -10.27 -6.99 -6.86
CA MET A 217 -10.50 -6.09 -8.00
C MET A 217 -11.91 -6.23 -8.61
N ASP A 218 -12.81 -6.98 -7.96
CA ASP A 218 -14.19 -7.13 -8.39
C ASP A 218 -14.99 -5.86 -8.02
N PRO A 219 -15.54 -5.13 -9.02
CA PRO A 219 -16.29 -3.90 -8.79
C PRO A 219 -17.48 -4.07 -7.85
N TYR A 220 -18.10 -5.26 -7.82
CA TYR A 220 -19.21 -5.51 -6.92
C TYR A 220 -18.80 -5.42 -5.44
N TYR A 221 -17.55 -5.77 -5.11
CA TYR A 221 -17.00 -5.74 -3.75
C TYR A 221 -16.07 -4.54 -3.51
N ALA A 222 -16.06 -3.54 -4.40
CA ALA A 222 -15.11 -2.43 -4.34
C ALA A 222 -15.15 -1.68 -2.99
N ASP A 223 -16.35 -1.40 -2.49
CA ASP A 223 -16.71 -0.70 -1.25
C ASP A 223 -17.12 -1.64 -0.10
N LEU A 224 -16.79 -2.95 -0.20
CA LEU A 224 -17.05 -3.93 0.87
C LEU A 224 -16.44 -3.48 2.21
N VAL A 225 -15.37 -2.69 2.12
CA VAL A 225 -14.77 -1.93 3.21
C VAL A 225 -14.45 -0.52 2.71
N GLY A 226 -14.17 0.42 3.61
CA GLY A 226 -14.06 1.84 3.25
C GLY A 226 -15.41 2.56 3.22
N TYR A 227 -15.38 3.89 3.27
CA TYR A 227 -16.59 4.71 3.11
C TYR A 227 -16.64 5.29 1.71
N THR A 228 -17.80 5.29 1.07
CA THR A 228 -18.03 6.01 -0.19
C THR A 228 -18.34 7.48 0.08
N GLN A 229 -18.26 8.33 -0.95
CA GLN A 229 -18.69 9.73 -0.85
C GLN A 229 -20.13 9.85 -0.31
N THR A 230 -21.06 9.05 -0.84
CA THR A 230 -22.46 9.07 -0.44
C THR A 230 -22.66 8.69 1.03
N GLU A 231 -21.91 7.71 1.53
CA GLU A 231 -21.94 7.33 2.94
C GLU A 231 -21.33 8.41 3.83
N LEU A 232 -20.23 9.03 3.40
CA LEU A 232 -19.65 10.16 4.12
C LEU A 232 -20.67 11.30 4.27
N GLU A 233 -21.29 11.71 3.17
CA GLU A 233 -22.24 12.82 3.17
C GLU A 233 -23.50 12.52 3.97
N SER A 234 -24.03 11.31 3.88
CA SER A 234 -25.29 10.95 4.57
C SER A 234 -25.08 10.57 6.04
N LYS A 235 -24.07 9.74 6.35
CA LYS A 235 -23.88 9.20 7.70
C LYS A 235 -23.07 10.12 8.61
N PHE A 236 -22.21 10.98 8.05
CA PHE A 236 -21.40 11.92 8.82
C PHE A 236 -21.95 13.35 8.83
N ALA A 237 -23.14 13.61 8.26
CA ALA A 237 -23.71 14.97 8.16
C ALA A 237 -23.67 15.79 9.47
N PRO A 238 -24.04 15.25 10.65
CA PRO A 238 -23.96 16.00 11.90
C PRO A 238 -22.51 16.37 12.28
N TYR A 239 -21.58 15.44 12.06
CA TYR A 239 -20.15 15.64 12.34
C TYR A 239 -19.53 16.68 11.39
N ILE A 240 -19.88 16.61 10.11
CA ILE A 240 -19.48 17.58 9.09
C ILE A 240 -19.97 18.98 9.46
N GLN A 241 -21.24 19.12 9.89
CA GLN A 241 -21.79 20.42 10.27
C GLN A 241 -21.02 21.06 11.45
N ILE A 242 -20.71 20.26 12.48
CA ILE A 242 -20.00 20.75 13.66
C ILE A 242 -18.54 21.07 13.32
N ALA A 243 -17.87 20.21 12.55
CA ALA A 243 -16.50 20.44 12.09
C ALA A 243 -16.38 21.69 11.20
N ALA A 244 -17.31 21.89 10.26
CA ALA A 244 -17.35 23.07 9.39
C ALA A 244 -17.53 24.35 10.20
N THR A 245 -18.46 24.33 11.18
CA THR A 245 -18.67 25.44 12.12
C THR A 245 -17.39 25.76 12.90
N LYS A 246 -16.68 24.75 13.38
CA LYS A 246 -15.42 24.94 14.12
C LYS A 246 -14.32 25.56 13.26
N LEU A 247 -14.24 25.14 12.01
CA LEU A 247 -13.24 25.61 11.04
C LEU A 247 -13.61 26.97 10.43
N GLY A 248 -14.84 27.45 10.61
CA GLY A 248 -15.31 28.70 10.00
C GLY A 248 -15.46 28.62 8.48
N ILE A 249 -15.76 27.44 7.95
CA ILE A 249 -15.94 27.17 6.52
C ILE A 249 -17.33 26.58 6.25
N THR A 250 -17.76 26.57 4.99
CA THR A 250 -19.00 25.91 4.59
C THR A 250 -18.87 24.38 4.65
N THR A 251 -19.99 23.67 4.73
CA THR A 251 -20.00 22.21 4.70
C THR A 251 -19.47 21.65 3.39
N ASP A 252 -19.73 22.32 2.27
CA ASP A 252 -19.24 21.90 0.96
C ASP A 252 -17.72 22.11 0.82
N GLU A 253 -17.19 23.23 1.30
CA GLU A 253 -15.74 23.43 1.40
C GLU A 253 -15.09 22.34 2.28
N LEU A 254 -15.71 21.95 3.40
CA LEU A 254 -15.20 20.87 4.24
C LEU A 254 -15.21 19.52 3.50
N LYS A 255 -16.28 19.19 2.76
CA LYS A 255 -16.34 17.95 1.96
C LYS A 255 -15.24 17.92 0.90
N GLU A 256 -14.96 19.04 0.23
CA GLU A 256 -13.86 19.15 -0.73
C GLU A 256 -12.50 18.95 -0.06
N GLN A 257 -12.28 19.52 1.13
CA GLN A 257 -11.05 19.27 1.89
C GLN A 257 -10.94 17.80 2.30
N LEU A 258 -12.01 17.19 2.84
CA LEU A 258 -12.02 15.77 3.20
C LEU A 258 -11.70 14.88 2.00
N LYS A 259 -12.28 15.19 0.84
CA LYS A 259 -12.00 14.47 -0.41
C LYS A 259 -10.54 14.58 -0.82
N LEU A 260 -10.00 15.81 -0.85
CA LEU A 260 -8.59 16.03 -1.17
C LEU A 260 -7.65 15.29 -0.20
N HIS A 261 -8.00 15.26 1.08
CA HIS A 261 -7.13 14.73 2.12
C HIS A 261 -7.21 13.20 2.28
N TYR A 262 -8.40 12.62 2.11
CA TYR A 262 -8.69 11.25 2.56
C TYR A 262 -9.39 10.36 1.52
N ASP A 263 -9.95 10.91 0.43
CA ASP A 263 -10.55 10.10 -0.66
C ASP A 263 -9.49 9.70 -1.69
N GLY A 264 -9.71 8.60 -2.37
CA GLY A 264 -8.97 8.26 -3.57
C GLY A 264 -8.66 6.78 -3.70
N PHE A 265 -8.92 5.97 -2.66
CA PHE A 265 -8.60 4.55 -2.70
C PHE A 265 -9.56 3.79 -3.63
N CYS A 266 -9.09 3.53 -4.84
CA CYS A 266 -9.76 2.75 -5.88
C CYS A 266 -8.87 1.55 -6.29
N PHE A 267 -9.48 0.36 -6.30
CA PHE A 267 -8.79 -0.92 -6.58
C PHE A 267 -9.53 -1.81 -7.57
N ASP A 268 -10.76 -1.47 -7.94
CA ASP A 268 -11.54 -2.28 -8.85
C ASP A 268 -11.05 -2.13 -10.29
N LYS A 269 -11.20 -3.20 -11.06
CA LYS A 269 -10.75 -3.26 -12.46
C LYS A 269 -11.54 -2.33 -13.40
N GLU A 270 -12.66 -1.76 -12.95
CA GLU A 270 -13.47 -0.81 -13.72
C GLU A 270 -13.14 0.65 -13.38
N ALA A 271 -12.23 0.89 -12.43
CA ALA A 271 -11.90 2.21 -11.89
C ALA A 271 -13.16 2.98 -11.47
N SER A 272 -14.13 2.27 -10.88
CA SER A 272 -15.50 2.74 -10.74
C SER A 272 -15.84 3.29 -9.36
N VAL A 273 -15.20 2.78 -8.30
CA VAL A 273 -15.53 3.15 -6.93
C VAL A 273 -14.27 3.54 -6.15
N SER A 274 -14.22 4.82 -5.78
CA SER A 274 -13.26 5.33 -4.79
C SER A 274 -13.87 5.28 -3.40
N VAL A 275 -13.06 4.94 -2.41
CA VAL A 275 -13.43 4.96 -1.00
C VAL A 275 -12.43 5.73 -0.13
N TYR A 276 -12.92 6.20 1.00
CA TYR A 276 -12.18 6.75 2.11
C TYR A 276 -11.72 5.65 3.06
N SER A 277 -10.53 5.84 3.65
CA SER A 277 -10.06 5.06 4.81
C SER A 277 -10.97 5.30 6.02
N PRO A 278 -11.64 4.27 6.59
CA PRO A 278 -12.49 4.43 7.77
C PRO A 278 -11.74 4.98 8.97
N PHE A 279 -10.49 4.54 9.16
CA PHE A 279 -9.65 5.06 10.24
C PHE A 279 -9.40 6.56 10.07
N SER A 280 -9.02 7.01 8.87
CA SER A 280 -8.68 8.41 8.64
C SER A 280 -9.87 9.34 8.87
N ILE A 281 -11.06 8.95 8.37
CA ILE A 281 -12.29 9.71 8.58
C ILE A 281 -12.71 9.70 10.06
N ASN A 282 -12.68 8.54 10.71
CA ASN A 282 -13.05 8.45 12.12
C ASN A 282 -12.10 9.25 13.01
N SER A 283 -10.79 9.20 12.75
CA SER A 283 -9.78 9.98 13.46
C SER A 283 -9.93 11.48 13.24
N PHE A 284 -10.27 11.93 12.02
CA PHE A 284 -10.55 13.34 11.75
C PHE A 284 -11.73 13.85 12.58
N PHE A 285 -12.82 13.07 12.69
CA PHE A 285 -14.02 13.47 13.41
C PHE A 285 -13.99 13.17 14.91
N GLU A 286 -13.07 12.36 15.42
CA GLU A 286 -12.98 12.03 16.85
C GLU A 286 -12.99 13.26 17.77
N PRO A 287 -12.25 14.36 17.49
CA PRO A 287 -12.29 15.55 18.32
C PRO A 287 -13.69 16.17 18.47
N VAL A 288 -14.57 16.02 17.47
CA VAL A 288 -15.94 16.57 17.46
C VAL A 288 -16.79 16.01 18.60
N LEU A 289 -16.47 14.80 19.06
CA LEU A 289 -17.17 14.13 20.16
C LEU A 289 -16.90 14.76 21.53
N LYS A 290 -15.85 15.59 21.65
CA LYS A 290 -15.44 16.16 22.94
C LYS A 290 -16.51 17.13 23.46
N PRO A 291 -16.80 17.13 24.78
CA PRO A 291 -17.71 18.11 25.38
C PRO A 291 -17.21 19.53 25.15
N ASP A 292 -18.15 20.41 24.78
CA ASP A 292 -17.93 21.83 24.50
C ASP A 292 -16.90 22.07 23.37
N PHE A 293 -16.85 21.17 22.38
CA PHE A 293 -15.91 21.22 21.27
C PHE A 293 -15.90 22.58 20.55
N LEU A 294 -17.10 23.14 20.29
CA LEU A 294 -17.24 24.43 19.64
C LEU A 294 -16.75 25.58 20.54
N GLN A 295 -17.00 25.52 21.84
CA GLN A 295 -16.69 26.59 22.79
C GLN A 295 -15.23 26.60 23.26
N LYS A 296 -14.47 25.50 23.10
CA LYS A 296 -13.06 25.42 23.51
C LYS A 296 -12.12 25.97 22.42
N PRO A 297 -11.54 27.17 22.55
CA PRO A 297 -10.69 27.75 21.51
C PRO A 297 -9.39 26.95 21.27
N ASN A 298 -8.88 26.28 22.30
CA ASN A 298 -7.63 25.51 22.22
C ASN A 298 -7.79 24.16 21.48
N LEU A 299 -9.03 23.73 21.25
CA LEU A 299 -9.28 22.47 20.58
C LEU A 299 -9.44 22.75 19.08
N LYS A 300 -8.51 22.26 18.28
CA LYS A 300 -8.46 22.50 16.83
C LYS A 300 -8.72 21.19 16.06
N LEU A 301 -9.20 21.34 14.83
CA LEU A 301 -9.28 20.26 13.85
C LEU A 301 -8.11 20.42 12.89
N TYR A 302 -7.41 19.31 12.64
CA TYR A 302 -6.29 19.26 11.73
C TYR A 302 -6.53 18.17 10.70
N PHE A 303 -6.15 18.46 9.45
CA PHE A 303 -6.12 17.47 8.39
C PHE A 303 -4.83 16.66 8.48
N ASP A 304 -4.69 15.91 9.57
CA ASP A 304 -3.51 15.10 9.81
C ASP A 304 -3.49 13.85 8.91
N PRO A 305 -2.30 13.32 8.58
CA PRO A 305 -2.17 12.13 7.76
C PRO A 305 -2.41 10.87 8.61
N PHE A 306 -3.67 10.62 8.96
CA PHE A 306 -4.09 9.54 9.84
C PHE A 306 -3.85 8.15 9.28
N TRP A 307 -3.65 7.99 7.96
CA TRP A 307 -3.29 6.70 7.39
C TRP A 307 -1.86 6.27 7.77
N MET A 308 -0.98 7.20 8.18
CA MET A 308 0.41 6.91 8.55
C MET A 308 0.53 5.89 9.67
N ASP A 309 1.23 4.80 9.37
CA ASP A 309 1.56 3.75 10.32
C ASP A 309 3.07 3.53 10.34
N SER A 310 3.75 3.93 11.42
CA SER A 310 5.18 3.65 11.62
C SER A 310 5.49 2.13 11.58
N SER A 311 4.49 1.26 11.74
CA SER A 311 4.63 -0.20 11.79
C SER A 311 4.19 -0.97 10.54
N GLY A 312 3.73 -0.29 9.48
CA GLY A 312 3.02 -0.91 8.35
C GLY A 312 3.63 -0.68 6.96
N ALA A 313 2.83 -0.16 6.02
CA ALA A 313 3.24 0.04 4.62
C ALA A 313 4.52 0.89 4.48
N SER A 314 4.67 1.91 5.34
CA SER A 314 5.88 2.73 5.44
C SER A 314 7.14 1.96 5.85
N SER A 315 7.04 1.00 6.79
CA SER A 315 8.22 0.21 7.18
C SER A 315 8.60 -0.79 6.09
N ALA A 316 7.62 -1.45 5.48
CA ALA A 316 7.82 -2.35 4.36
C ALA A 316 8.44 -1.62 3.14
N LEU A 317 7.93 -0.43 2.79
CA LEU A 317 8.49 0.42 1.74
C LEU A 317 9.92 0.84 2.08
N ARG A 318 10.19 1.33 3.29
CA ARG A 318 11.55 1.71 3.74
C ARG A 318 12.52 0.54 3.62
N SER A 319 12.16 -0.63 4.14
CA SER A 319 13.00 -1.83 4.04
C SER A 319 13.24 -2.22 2.58
N PHE A 320 12.22 -2.11 1.72
CA PHE A 320 12.35 -2.41 0.30
C PHE A 320 13.25 -1.42 -0.44
N LEU A 321 13.13 -0.12 -0.17
CA LEU A 321 13.98 0.92 -0.74
C LEU A 321 15.44 0.73 -0.33
N ARG A 322 15.70 0.47 0.97
CA ARG A 322 17.04 0.18 1.50
C ARG A 322 17.65 -1.08 0.89
N ALA A 323 16.89 -2.18 0.85
CA ALA A 323 17.38 -3.47 0.35
C ALA A 323 17.72 -3.48 -1.14
N ARG A 324 17.09 -2.60 -1.93
CA ARG A 324 17.29 -2.51 -3.39
C ARG A 324 18.11 -1.30 -3.83
N ASN A 325 18.53 -0.45 -2.89
CA ASN A 325 19.25 0.80 -3.14
C ASN A 325 18.59 1.66 -4.23
N TYR A 326 17.28 1.86 -4.12
CA TYR A 326 16.55 2.70 -5.08
C TYR A 326 17.03 4.15 -4.99
N ASP A 327 17.22 4.75 -6.16
CA ASP A 327 17.42 6.17 -6.33
C ASP A 327 16.07 6.90 -6.22
N VAL A 328 15.95 7.74 -5.19
CA VAL A 328 14.71 8.46 -4.89
C VAL A 328 14.40 9.56 -5.91
N ALA A 329 15.39 10.20 -6.51
CA ALA A 329 15.11 11.24 -7.50
C ALA A 329 14.50 10.64 -8.78
N ALA A 330 14.98 9.46 -9.20
CA ALA A 330 14.34 8.68 -10.26
C ALA A 330 12.90 8.26 -9.90
N LEU A 331 12.65 7.89 -8.63
CA LEU A 331 11.29 7.58 -8.16
C LEU A 331 10.37 8.81 -8.19
N ILE A 332 10.88 9.97 -7.79
CA ILE A 332 10.13 11.23 -7.81
C ILE A 332 9.81 11.62 -9.24
N GLU A 333 10.76 11.53 -10.18
CA GLU A 333 10.47 11.77 -11.59
C GLU A 333 9.35 10.84 -12.08
N LYS A 334 9.46 9.54 -11.77
CA LYS A 334 8.46 8.53 -12.17
C LYS A 334 7.07 8.81 -11.61
N TYR A 335 6.95 9.08 -10.30
CA TYR A 335 5.66 9.23 -9.61
C TYR A 335 5.17 10.68 -9.53
N SER A 336 5.88 11.64 -10.15
CA SER A 336 5.41 13.02 -10.29
C SER A 336 4.21 13.17 -11.24
N LEU A 337 3.96 12.15 -12.06
CA LEU A 337 2.83 12.03 -12.98
C LEU A 337 2.16 10.66 -12.81
N PRO A 338 0.90 10.50 -13.25
CA PRO A 338 0.26 9.20 -13.29
C PRO A 338 1.11 8.18 -14.08
N VAL A 339 1.25 6.98 -13.52
CA VAL A 339 2.03 5.87 -14.10
C VAL A 339 1.10 4.86 -14.77
N ASP A 340 1.48 4.41 -15.97
CA ASP A 340 0.72 3.40 -16.72
C ASP A 340 1.16 1.98 -16.34
N LEU A 341 0.35 1.27 -15.56
CA LEU A 341 0.61 -0.10 -15.10
C LEU A 341 -0.29 -1.11 -15.82
N ASP A 342 0.22 -2.31 -16.08
CA ASP A 342 -0.60 -3.40 -16.63
C ASP A 342 -1.37 -4.15 -15.52
N LEU A 343 -2.50 -4.78 -15.88
CA LEU A 343 -3.29 -5.60 -14.95
C LEU A 343 -2.48 -6.70 -14.26
N GLY A 344 -1.49 -7.27 -14.96
CA GLY A 344 -0.65 -8.34 -14.46
C GLY A 344 0.16 -7.87 -13.25
N ALA A 345 0.74 -6.69 -13.32
CA ALA A 345 1.45 -6.04 -12.24
C ALA A 345 0.52 -5.84 -11.03
N LEU A 346 -0.73 -5.42 -11.23
CA LEU A 346 -1.64 -5.12 -10.13
C LEU A 346 -2.20 -6.37 -9.43
N SER A 347 -2.53 -7.40 -10.21
CA SER A 347 -3.35 -8.53 -9.76
C SER A 347 -2.60 -9.85 -9.61
N SER A 348 -1.45 -10.02 -10.28
CA SER A 348 -0.78 -11.32 -10.31
C SER A 348 0.02 -11.57 -9.03
N PRO A 349 -0.07 -12.77 -8.45
CA PRO A 349 0.87 -13.19 -7.42
C PRO A 349 2.30 -13.19 -7.95
N VAL A 350 3.24 -12.69 -7.17
CA VAL A 350 4.65 -12.53 -7.55
C VAL A 350 5.60 -13.25 -6.60
N LYS A 351 6.74 -13.72 -7.13
CA LYS A 351 7.85 -14.17 -6.28
C LYS A 351 8.30 -12.99 -5.45
N ALA A 352 8.62 -13.21 -4.18
CA ALA A 352 9.09 -12.12 -3.31
C ALA A 352 10.36 -11.44 -3.84
N SER A 353 11.25 -12.19 -4.48
CA SER A 353 12.45 -11.65 -5.15
C SER A 353 12.16 -10.86 -6.43
N GLU A 354 10.97 -11.00 -7.00
CA GLU A 354 10.50 -10.36 -8.25
C GLU A 354 9.48 -9.23 -7.98
N VAL A 355 9.04 -9.03 -6.74
CA VAL A 355 8.12 -7.94 -6.35
C VAL A 355 8.74 -6.61 -6.79
N THR A 356 7.98 -5.81 -7.54
CA THR A 356 8.41 -4.47 -7.95
C THR A 356 7.88 -3.40 -6.99
N LEU A 357 8.50 -2.21 -7.02
CA LEU A 357 8.04 -1.07 -6.24
C LEU A 357 6.60 -0.66 -6.61
N ASP A 358 6.26 -0.67 -7.90
CA ASP A 358 4.90 -0.33 -8.37
C ASP A 358 3.84 -1.23 -7.74
N GLN A 359 4.16 -2.53 -7.62
CA GLN A 359 3.26 -3.51 -7.01
C GLN A 359 3.10 -3.26 -5.52
N ILE A 360 4.20 -3.00 -4.81
CA ILE A 360 4.16 -2.65 -3.38
C ILE A 360 3.31 -1.41 -3.19
N MET A 361 3.53 -0.36 -3.98
CA MET A 361 2.81 0.89 -3.84
C MET A 361 1.32 0.76 -4.14
N VAL A 362 0.92 -0.01 -5.16
CA VAL A 362 -0.52 -0.22 -5.42
C VAL A 362 -1.16 -1.12 -4.36
N GLN A 363 -0.52 -2.25 -4.00
CA GLN A 363 -1.07 -3.18 -3.02
C GLN A 363 -1.18 -2.56 -1.63
N SER A 364 -0.21 -1.70 -1.26
CA SER A 364 -0.24 -0.94 -0.02
C SER A 364 -1.19 0.26 -0.05
N GLY A 365 -1.72 0.66 -1.21
CA GLY A 365 -2.61 1.82 -1.35
C GLY A 365 -1.89 3.16 -1.42
N MET A 366 -0.58 3.16 -1.65
CA MET A 366 0.21 4.37 -1.93
C MET A 366 -0.05 4.91 -3.34
N LEU A 367 -0.26 3.99 -4.29
CA LEU A 367 -0.81 4.27 -5.61
C LEU A 367 -2.23 3.71 -5.70
N THR A 368 -3.06 4.38 -6.48
CA THR A 368 -4.45 3.98 -6.71
C THR A 368 -4.82 4.07 -8.18
N ILE A 369 -5.77 3.24 -8.62
CA ILE A 369 -6.29 3.26 -9.98
C ILE A 369 -7.14 4.52 -10.18
N ARG A 370 -6.75 5.37 -11.15
CA ARG A 370 -7.50 6.58 -11.51
C ARG A 370 -8.41 6.36 -12.70
N GLU A 371 -7.91 5.69 -13.72
CA GLU A 371 -8.67 5.38 -14.93
C GLU A 371 -8.08 4.18 -15.66
N ILE A 372 -8.88 3.59 -16.54
CA ILE A 372 -8.42 2.59 -17.51
C ILE A 372 -7.79 3.36 -18.67
N ALA A 373 -6.52 3.12 -18.94
CA ALA A 373 -5.78 3.81 -20.00
C ALA A 373 -6.29 3.41 -21.39
N ASP A 374 -6.72 2.15 -21.55
CA ASP A 374 -7.21 1.62 -22.82
C ASP A 374 -8.72 1.87 -22.98
N ASN A 375 -9.08 3.03 -23.53
CA ASN A 375 -10.47 3.49 -23.67
C ASN A 375 -11.26 2.76 -24.80
N THR A 376 -11.03 1.46 -25.04
CA THR A 376 -11.84 0.68 -25.99
C THR A 376 -13.07 0.09 -25.30
N LYS A 377 -14.06 0.97 -25.10
CA LYS A 377 -15.34 0.78 -24.38
C LYS A 377 -16.29 -0.32 -24.92
N ALA A 378 -15.85 -1.40 -25.55
CA ALA A 378 -16.82 -2.38 -26.07
C ALA A 378 -16.40 -3.85 -26.09
N VAL A 379 -15.11 -4.21 -26.05
CA VAL A 379 -14.71 -5.62 -26.12
C VAL A 379 -13.44 -5.83 -25.30
N ILE A 380 -13.51 -6.74 -24.32
CA ILE A 380 -12.34 -7.34 -23.67
C ILE A 380 -11.56 -8.06 -24.78
N THR A 381 -10.58 -7.39 -25.37
CA THR A 381 -9.61 -8.05 -26.26
C THR A 381 -8.56 -8.76 -25.42
N SER A 382 -7.84 -9.70 -26.02
CA SER A 382 -6.76 -10.48 -25.39
C SER A 382 -5.51 -9.64 -25.01
N SER A 383 -5.56 -8.31 -25.16
CA SER A 383 -4.49 -7.40 -24.75
C SER A 383 -4.62 -7.07 -23.26
N PRO A 384 -3.51 -7.00 -22.51
CA PRO A 384 -3.55 -6.66 -21.10
C PRO A 384 -4.07 -5.23 -20.92
N CYS A 385 -5.19 -5.06 -20.20
CA CYS A 385 -5.69 -3.74 -19.83
C CYS A 385 -4.63 -2.97 -19.04
N ARG A 386 -4.34 -1.74 -19.48
CA ARG A 386 -3.50 -0.80 -18.75
C ARG A 386 -4.34 0.15 -17.90
N TYR A 387 -3.80 0.51 -16.74
CA TYR A 387 -4.39 1.40 -15.76
C TYR A 387 -3.47 2.58 -15.52
N LYS A 388 -4.04 3.79 -15.49
CA LYS A 388 -3.33 4.95 -14.97
C LYS A 388 -3.47 4.94 -13.46
N CYS A 389 -2.33 4.83 -12.79
CA CYS A 389 -2.27 4.86 -11.34
C CYS A 389 -1.58 6.14 -10.87
N ASP A 390 -2.01 6.70 -9.77
CA ASP A 390 -1.45 7.94 -9.21
C ASP A 390 -1.41 7.86 -7.69
N ILE A 391 -0.67 8.76 -7.05
CA ILE A 391 -0.62 8.85 -5.59
C ILE A 391 -2.02 9.10 -5.05
N THR A 392 -2.43 8.30 -4.07
CA THR A 392 -3.83 8.15 -3.69
C THR A 392 -4.51 9.43 -3.24
N ASN A 393 -3.90 10.16 -2.31
CA ASN A 393 -4.48 11.37 -1.73
C ASN A 393 -3.40 12.18 -1.00
N TYR A 394 -3.82 13.25 -0.33
CA TYR A 394 -2.88 14.11 0.39
C TYR A 394 -2.16 13.38 1.53
N GLU A 395 -2.87 12.61 2.36
CA GLU A 395 -2.23 11.93 3.51
C GLU A 395 -1.16 10.92 3.05
N VAL A 396 -1.45 10.15 2.00
CA VAL A 396 -0.51 9.19 1.41
C VAL A 396 0.68 9.90 0.79
N PHE A 397 0.46 11.02 0.11
CA PHE A 397 1.55 11.82 -0.44
C PHE A 397 2.48 12.34 0.67
N SER A 398 1.92 12.81 1.79
CA SER A 398 2.71 13.23 2.95
C SER A 398 3.54 12.08 3.52
N GLU A 399 3.00 10.86 3.58
CA GLU A 399 3.73 9.68 4.02
C GLU A 399 4.89 9.31 3.08
N LEU A 400 4.61 9.23 1.77
CA LEU A 400 5.64 8.98 0.76
C LEU A 400 6.75 10.03 0.82
N SER A 401 6.37 11.30 1.02
CA SER A 401 7.31 12.39 1.18
C SER A 401 8.25 12.16 2.36
N ALA A 402 7.72 11.75 3.51
CA ALA A 402 8.51 11.46 4.70
C ALA A 402 9.45 10.25 4.48
N VAL A 403 8.95 9.16 3.90
CA VAL A 403 9.74 7.95 3.60
C VAL A 403 10.87 8.24 2.62
N PHE A 404 10.59 8.95 1.54
CA PHE A 404 11.58 9.31 0.53
C PHE A 404 12.61 10.29 1.09
N THR A 405 12.19 11.29 1.87
CA THR A 405 13.08 12.22 2.56
C THR A 405 14.03 11.48 3.52
N ALA A 406 13.50 10.53 4.29
CA ALA A 406 14.28 9.71 5.21
C ALA A 406 15.33 8.84 4.49
N HIS A 407 14.92 8.23 3.38
CA HIS A 407 15.81 7.40 2.56
C HIS A 407 16.91 8.24 1.91
N MET A 408 16.56 9.41 1.34
CA MET A 408 17.53 10.34 0.74
C MET A 408 18.59 10.81 1.74
N ALA A 409 18.18 11.16 2.94
CA ALA A 409 19.11 11.65 3.96
C ALA A 409 20.01 10.55 4.55
N GLY A 410 19.74 9.26 4.28
CA GLY A 410 20.44 8.14 4.91
C GLY A 410 20.24 8.09 6.43
N LYS A 411 19.19 8.74 6.95
CA LYS A 411 18.99 8.99 8.39
C LYS A 411 17.98 8.06 9.03
N GLU A 412 18.16 7.87 10.33
CA GLU A 412 17.20 7.17 11.19
C GLU A 412 15.99 8.07 11.54
N GLU A 413 14.88 7.45 11.93
CA GLU A 413 13.56 8.09 12.06
C GLU A 413 13.54 9.32 12.98
N THR A 414 14.35 9.31 14.04
CA THR A 414 14.46 10.41 15.00
C THR A 414 15.11 11.65 14.42
N GLU A 415 16.12 11.48 13.56
CA GLU A 415 16.81 12.61 12.91
C GLU A 415 15.95 13.20 11.80
N VAL A 416 15.22 12.35 11.07
CA VAL A 416 14.22 12.79 10.09
C VAL A 416 13.19 13.65 10.80
N TYR A 417 12.62 13.19 11.92
CA TYR A 417 11.65 13.98 12.68
C TYR A 417 12.19 15.36 13.09
N GLN A 418 13.45 15.44 13.52
CA GLN A 418 14.07 16.71 13.86
C GLN A 418 14.22 17.61 12.63
N MET A 419 14.69 17.08 11.49
CA MET A 419 14.77 17.84 10.23
C MET A 419 13.41 18.38 9.78
N LEU A 420 12.35 17.58 9.93
CA LEU A 420 10.98 18.00 9.58
C LEU A 420 10.49 19.11 10.50
N LYS A 421 10.83 19.03 11.79
CA LYS A 421 10.51 20.08 12.77
C LYS A 421 11.28 21.36 12.49
N ASP A 422 12.56 21.25 12.13
CA ASP A 422 13.40 22.41 11.78
C ASP A 422 12.91 23.09 10.51
N ALA A 423 12.48 22.33 9.50
CA ALA A 423 11.85 22.84 8.29
C ALA A 423 10.53 23.58 8.59
N GLN A 424 9.70 23.02 9.47
CA GLN A 424 8.47 23.67 9.91
C GLN A 424 8.77 24.98 10.65
N ASN A 425 9.68 24.94 11.63
CA ASN A 425 10.06 26.11 12.43
C ASN A 425 10.65 27.23 11.56
N ALA A 426 11.46 26.91 10.55
CA ALA A 426 12.05 27.90 9.64
C ALA A 426 10.98 28.65 8.83
N LEU A 427 9.92 27.95 8.39
CA LEU A 427 8.80 28.58 7.71
C LEU A 427 7.88 29.34 8.66
N GLU A 428 7.72 28.88 9.90
CA GLU A 428 6.94 29.60 10.92
C GLU A 428 7.65 30.88 11.39
N SER A 429 8.98 30.87 11.47
CA SER A 429 9.78 32.06 11.80
C SER A 429 9.98 33.02 10.63
N GLY A 430 9.73 32.57 9.39
CA GLY A 430 9.98 33.34 8.17
C GLY A 430 11.47 33.46 7.80
N ASP A 431 12.35 32.63 8.38
CA ASP A 431 13.79 32.63 8.10
C ASP A 431 14.09 31.91 6.79
N MET A 432 14.11 32.67 5.69
CA MET A 432 14.33 32.12 4.35
C MET A 432 15.76 31.61 4.11
N ASP A 433 16.76 32.12 4.82
CA ASP A 433 18.12 31.58 4.74
C ASP A 433 18.16 30.16 5.30
N LEU A 434 17.52 29.94 6.45
CA LEU A 434 17.39 28.61 7.04
C LEU A 434 16.56 27.66 6.17
N VAL A 435 15.47 28.14 5.55
CA VAL A 435 14.69 27.37 4.56
C VAL A 435 15.56 26.94 3.39
N CYS A 436 16.31 27.86 2.78
CA CYS A 436 17.17 27.55 1.63
C CYS A 436 18.31 26.59 2.01
N LYS A 437 18.92 26.77 3.19
CA LYS A 437 19.96 25.89 3.71
C LYS A 437 19.44 24.46 3.88
N ASN A 438 18.29 24.29 4.54
CA ASN A 438 17.71 22.97 4.78
C ASN A 438 17.26 22.29 3.48
N LEU A 439 16.75 23.06 2.52
CA LEU A 439 16.40 22.50 1.21
C LEU A 439 17.65 22.11 0.40
N ASN A 440 18.71 22.91 0.42
CA ASN A 440 19.96 22.59 -0.28
C ASN A 440 20.60 21.31 0.26
N LEU A 441 20.57 21.07 1.58
CA LEU A 441 21.04 19.81 2.16
C LEU A 441 20.30 18.61 1.55
N LEU A 442 18.98 18.70 1.39
CA LEU A 442 18.19 17.63 0.75
C LEU A 442 18.53 17.48 -0.74
N LEU A 443 18.64 18.60 -1.48
CA LEU A 443 18.90 18.59 -2.92
C LEU A 443 20.28 18.02 -3.25
N CYS A 444 21.32 18.36 -2.48
CA CYS A 444 22.68 17.85 -2.65
C CYS A 444 22.72 16.32 -2.54
N ASP A 445 22.14 15.78 -1.47
CA ASP A 445 22.19 14.34 -1.19
C ASP A 445 21.42 13.51 -2.23
N SER A 446 20.50 14.14 -2.98
CA SER A 446 19.55 13.40 -3.82
C SER A 446 19.66 13.62 -5.31
N LEU A 447 20.21 14.74 -5.77
CA LEU A 447 20.31 15.03 -7.19
C LEU A 447 21.69 14.77 -7.77
N TYR A 448 22.73 14.68 -6.93
CA TYR A 448 24.11 14.53 -7.39
C TYR A 448 24.31 13.21 -8.17
N ASP A 449 23.87 12.07 -7.64
CA ASP A 449 24.07 10.77 -8.28
C ASP A 449 23.22 10.56 -9.54
N VAL A 450 22.09 11.26 -9.64
CA VAL A 450 21.08 11.09 -10.70
C VAL A 450 21.33 12.02 -11.87
N PHE A 451 21.73 13.24 -11.53
CA PHE A 451 22.02 14.31 -12.47
C PHE A 451 23.42 14.85 -12.14
N PRO A 452 24.48 14.05 -12.44
CA PRO A 452 25.85 14.41 -12.12
C PRO A 452 26.20 15.81 -12.64
N GLU A 453 27.14 16.44 -11.95
CA GLU A 453 27.64 17.76 -12.36
C GLU A 453 28.12 17.70 -13.81
N GLU A 454 27.83 18.76 -14.55
CA GLU A 454 28.36 18.96 -15.90
C GLU A 454 29.89 19.16 -15.74
N ASP A 455 30.69 18.16 -16.14
CA ASP A 455 32.06 18.43 -16.58
C ASP A 455 31.96 19.34 -17.80
N ASP A 456 32.84 20.35 -17.92
CA ASP A 456 32.78 21.35 -19.01
C ASP A 456 32.88 20.72 -20.44
N ASP A 457 33.12 19.40 -20.54
CA ASP A 457 33.31 18.62 -21.76
C ASP A 457 32.18 17.59 -22.08
N ASP A 458 31.15 17.42 -21.23
CA ASP A 458 30.11 16.37 -21.41
C ASP A 458 28.73 16.97 -21.79
N ASP A 459 28.54 17.24 -23.09
CA ASP A 459 27.34 17.85 -23.68
C ASP A 459 26.04 17.01 -23.53
N ASP A 460 26.13 15.75 -23.10
CA ASP A 460 25.00 14.82 -23.03
C ASP A 460 24.30 14.79 -21.64
N ALA A 461 24.89 15.37 -20.58
CA ALA A 461 24.29 15.40 -19.25
C ALA A 461 23.17 16.45 -19.14
N GLN A 462 21.91 16.02 -19.06
CA GLN A 462 20.78 16.95 -18.95
C GLN A 462 20.48 17.33 -17.49
N PRO A 463 20.37 18.64 -17.16
CA PRO A 463 19.97 19.07 -15.82
C PRO A 463 18.52 18.64 -15.51
N PRO A 464 18.17 18.44 -14.23
CA PRO A 464 16.82 18.05 -13.85
C PRO A 464 15.80 19.05 -14.39
N LYS A 465 14.65 18.55 -14.85
CA LYS A 465 13.54 19.41 -15.27
C LYS A 465 12.99 20.19 -14.06
N GLU A 466 12.43 21.36 -14.30
CA GLU A 466 11.92 22.24 -13.23
C GLU A 466 10.83 21.58 -12.36
N ASN A 467 10.01 20.70 -12.95
CA ASN A 467 9.02 19.91 -12.23
C ASN A 467 9.63 18.98 -11.17
N ILE A 468 10.86 18.50 -11.36
CA ILE A 468 11.56 17.64 -10.39
C ILE A 468 11.89 18.47 -9.14
N TYR A 469 12.51 19.64 -9.29
CA TYR A 469 12.78 20.55 -8.17
C TYR A 469 11.51 20.98 -7.45
N ARG A 470 10.45 21.33 -8.20
CA ARG A 470 9.15 21.69 -7.63
C ARG A 470 8.55 20.53 -6.83
N THR A 471 8.65 19.30 -7.33
CA THR A 471 8.13 18.11 -6.63
C THR A 471 8.94 17.80 -5.38
N LEU A 472 10.27 17.84 -5.45
CA LEU A 472 11.16 17.69 -4.29
C LEU A 472 10.87 18.73 -3.21
N PHE A 473 10.72 19.99 -3.61
CA PHE A 473 10.41 21.06 -2.66
C PHE A 473 9.02 20.87 -2.03
N LYS A 474 8.01 20.52 -2.83
CA LYS A 474 6.68 20.19 -2.34
C LYS A 474 6.69 19.02 -1.36
N MET A 475 7.43 17.96 -1.68
CA MET A 475 7.58 16.81 -0.79
C MET A 475 8.23 17.23 0.52
N TRP A 476 9.34 17.96 0.48
CA TRP A 476 10.00 18.48 1.68
C TRP A 476 9.06 19.30 2.57
N LEU A 477 8.33 20.25 1.99
CA LEU A 477 7.32 21.05 2.70
C LEU A 477 6.23 20.18 3.33
N ARG A 478 5.75 19.16 2.63
CA ARG A 478 4.71 18.27 3.14
C ARG A 478 5.23 17.31 4.21
N SER A 479 6.47 16.85 4.11
CA SER A 479 7.13 16.12 5.18
C SER A 479 7.22 16.99 6.44
N ALA A 480 7.47 18.30 6.29
CA ALA A 480 7.44 19.28 7.37
C ALA A 480 6.01 19.63 7.84
N LYS A 481 4.99 18.86 7.44
CA LYS A 481 3.57 19.06 7.76
C LYS A 481 3.00 20.42 7.34
N VAL A 482 3.63 21.08 6.36
CA VAL A 482 3.14 22.34 5.81
C VAL A 482 2.10 22.06 4.73
N SER A 483 0.96 22.75 4.79
CA SER A 483 -0.10 22.59 3.79
C SER A 483 0.33 23.18 2.46
N THR A 484 0.34 22.40 1.37
CA THR A 484 0.73 22.88 0.03
C THR A 484 -0.34 22.67 -1.03
N LYS A 485 -0.48 23.65 -1.94
CA LYS A 485 -1.27 23.55 -3.18
C LYS A 485 -0.38 23.90 -4.37
N ASP A 486 -0.44 23.06 -5.40
CA ASP A 486 0.32 23.28 -6.63
C ASP A 486 -0.49 24.10 -7.62
N GLU A 487 0.21 24.81 -8.50
CA GLU A 487 -0.36 25.34 -9.74
C GLU A 487 -1.62 26.19 -9.49
N VAL A 488 -1.61 26.99 -8.43
CA VAL A 488 -2.77 27.80 -8.02
C VAL A 488 -2.97 28.90 -9.06
N ALA A 489 -3.93 28.67 -9.95
CA ALA A 489 -4.31 29.62 -10.98
C ALA A 489 -5.24 30.69 -10.42
N ASN A 490 -5.05 31.92 -10.89
CA ASN A 490 -6.02 33.01 -10.80
C ASN A 490 -6.28 33.54 -12.22
N SER A 491 -7.09 34.59 -12.33
CA SER A 491 -7.42 35.20 -13.63
C SER A 491 -6.22 35.85 -14.36
N HIS A 492 -5.08 36.02 -13.68
CA HIS A 492 -3.91 36.74 -14.18
C HIS A 492 -2.68 35.84 -14.38
N GLY A 493 -2.66 34.62 -13.83
CA GLY A 493 -1.55 33.69 -13.99
C GLY A 493 -1.59 32.54 -12.99
N ARG A 494 -0.48 31.80 -12.87
CA ARG A 494 -0.40 30.58 -12.07
C ARG A 494 0.86 30.55 -11.23
N CYS A 495 0.71 30.44 -9.91
CA CYS A 495 1.83 30.27 -8.98
C CYS A 495 2.36 28.83 -9.04
N ASP A 496 3.68 28.66 -8.95
CA ASP A 496 4.30 27.33 -8.99
C ASP A 496 3.90 26.50 -7.77
N LEU A 497 4.01 27.08 -6.58
CA LEU A 497 3.69 26.39 -5.33
C LEU A 497 3.20 27.37 -4.26
N VAL A 498 2.11 27.04 -3.59
CA VAL A 498 1.61 27.79 -2.44
C VAL A 498 1.73 26.94 -1.18
N ALA A 499 2.43 27.44 -0.16
CA ALA A 499 2.51 26.82 1.16
C ALA A 499 1.77 27.66 2.20
N ARG A 500 1.17 27.02 3.21
CA ARG A 500 0.43 27.70 4.28
C ARG A 500 0.89 27.22 5.65
N THR A 501 1.26 28.18 6.49
CA THR A 501 1.46 28.00 7.93
C THR A 501 0.22 28.49 8.69
N SER A 502 0.29 28.55 10.03
CA SER A 502 -0.77 29.12 10.87
C SER A 502 -1.15 30.53 10.40
N ASP A 503 -0.15 31.39 10.21
CA ASP A 503 -0.34 32.84 10.08
C ASP A 503 0.10 33.38 8.71
N THR A 504 0.87 32.60 7.95
CA THR A 504 1.48 33.04 6.68
C THR A 504 1.10 32.14 5.51
N ILE A 505 0.91 32.75 4.35
CA ILE A 505 0.76 32.10 3.05
C ILE A 505 1.99 32.48 2.23
N TYR A 506 2.79 31.48 1.88
CA TYR A 506 3.94 31.62 0.99
C TYR A 506 3.53 31.28 -0.43
N ALA A 507 3.76 32.18 -1.36
CA ALA A 507 3.61 31.94 -2.79
C ALA A 507 5.00 31.86 -3.42
N PHE A 508 5.40 30.69 -3.88
CA PHE A 508 6.71 30.43 -4.45
C PHE A 508 6.69 30.53 -5.98
N GLU A 509 7.75 31.11 -6.52
CA GLU A 509 8.09 31.09 -7.95
C GLU A 509 9.52 30.54 -8.09
N LEU A 510 9.68 29.48 -8.87
CA LEU A 510 10.96 28.82 -9.08
C LEU A 510 11.57 29.29 -10.41
N LYS A 511 12.85 29.67 -10.39
CA LYS A 511 13.63 29.97 -11.59
C LYS A 511 14.91 29.16 -11.60
N ARG A 512 15.46 28.96 -12.80
CA ARG A 512 16.69 28.21 -13.02
C ARG A 512 17.74 29.06 -13.73
N VAL A 513 19.00 28.84 -13.39
CA VAL A 513 20.17 29.41 -14.07
C VAL A 513 21.21 28.32 -14.31
N ARG A 514 21.77 28.26 -15.53
CA ARG A 514 22.93 27.41 -15.81
C ARG A 514 24.20 27.97 -15.18
N THR A 515 24.47 29.26 -15.37
CA THR A 515 25.68 29.92 -14.88
C THR A 515 25.47 30.46 -13.47
N ASN A 516 26.32 30.09 -12.50
CA ASN A 516 26.24 30.60 -11.12
C ASN A 516 26.97 31.94 -10.93
N THR A 517 26.53 32.99 -11.63
CA THR A 517 27.04 34.34 -11.36
C THR A 517 26.01 35.16 -10.61
N GLU A 518 26.46 36.04 -9.72
CA GLU A 518 25.55 36.92 -8.97
C GLU A 518 24.65 37.75 -9.92
N ARG A 519 25.22 38.21 -11.05
CA ARG A 519 24.49 38.96 -12.08
C ARG A 519 23.33 38.17 -12.68
N THR A 520 23.55 36.92 -13.06
CA THR A 520 22.51 36.08 -13.68
C THR A 520 21.44 35.67 -12.66
N LYS A 521 21.84 35.39 -11.41
CA LYS A 521 20.91 35.13 -10.31
C LYS A 521 20.01 36.34 -10.02
N LYS A 522 20.58 37.54 -9.86
CA LYS A 522 19.83 38.80 -9.68
C LYS A 522 18.88 39.09 -10.84
N ALA A 523 19.30 38.80 -12.08
CA ALA A 523 18.43 38.97 -13.25
C ALA A 523 17.20 38.05 -13.19
N MET A 524 17.36 36.81 -12.72
CA MET A 524 16.23 35.87 -12.57
C MET A 524 15.32 36.23 -11.39
N LEU A 525 15.86 36.70 -10.26
CA LEU A 525 15.07 37.23 -9.14
C LEU A 525 14.14 38.34 -9.65
N ASN A 526 14.70 39.36 -10.31
CA ASN A 526 13.93 40.47 -10.85
C ASN A 526 12.88 40.06 -11.89
N LYS A 527 13.19 39.04 -12.72
CA LYS A 527 12.24 38.51 -13.71
C LYS A 527 11.05 37.83 -13.04
N ALA A 528 11.31 37.01 -12.02
CA ALA A 528 10.28 36.33 -11.24
C ALA A 528 9.40 37.32 -10.47
N GLU A 529 10.00 38.30 -9.78
CA GLU A 529 9.26 39.32 -9.03
C GLU A 529 8.30 40.10 -9.94
N LYS A 530 8.74 40.48 -11.15
CA LYS A 530 7.87 41.13 -12.15
C LYS A 530 6.73 40.23 -12.60
N GLN A 531 6.98 38.93 -12.79
CA GLN A 531 5.96 37.95 -13.16
C GLN A 531 4.93 37.79 -12.04
N MET A 532 5.37 37.63 -10.78
CA MET A 532 4.48 37.52 -9.62
C MET A 532 3.63 38.78 -9.43
N ALA A 533 4.23 39.96 -9.68
CA ALA A 533 3.52 41.24 -9.66
C ALA A 533 2.46 41.34 -10.76
N ALA A 534 2.80 40.99 -12.00
CA ALA A 534 1.88 41.02 -13.14
C ALA A 534 0.71 40.03 -12.97
N ASN A 535 0.99 38.86 -12.40
CA ASN A 535 0.01 37.80 -12.20
C ASN A 535 -0.76 37.91 -10.87
N ASP A 536 -0.50 38.95 -10.09
CA ASP A 536 -1.17 39.26 -8.83
C ASP A 536 -1.29 38.07 -7.85
N TYR A 537 -0.17 37.35 -7.65
CA TYR A 537 -0.18 36.08 -6.93
C TYR A 537 -0.76 36.22 -5.51
N CYS A 538 -1.76 35.38 -5.22
CA CYS A 538 -2.35 35.22 -3.89
C CYS A 538 -2.90 36.51 -3.23
N ASN A 539 -3.04 37.64 -3.94
CA ASN A 539 -3.56 38.88 -3.35
C ASN A 539 -5.03 38.74 -2.91
N ASN A 540 -5.82 37.88 -3.58
CA ASN A 540 -7.18 37.52 -3.18
C ASN A 540 -7.24 36.80 -1.81
N LEU A 541 -6.12 36.23 -1.33
CA LEU A 541 -6.04 35.54 -0.04
C LEU A 541 -5.72 36.48 1.14
N ILE A 542 -5.28 37.71 0.86
CA ILE A 542 -4.88 38.68 1.90
C ILE A 542 -6.07 39.13 2.76
N ASN A 543 -7.28 39.13 2.20
CA ASN A 543 -8.51 39.56 2.91
C ASN A 543 -9.00 38.58 4.00
N LYS A 544 -8.28 37.48 4.28
CA LYS A 544 -8.61 36.52 5.36
C LYS A 544 -7.75 36.66 6.63
N GLY A 545 -7.02 37.78 6.79
CA GLY A 545 -6.23 38.06 8.00
C GLY A 545 -4.91 37.30 8.11
N LYS A 546 -4.44 36.68 7.01
CA LYS A 546 -3.14 36.00 6.93
C LYS A 546 -2.12 36.85 6.18
N LEU A 547 -0.87 36.79 6.61
CA LEU A 547 0.26 37.42 5.92
C LEU A 547 0.50 36.71 4.59
N VAL A 548 0.73 37.44 3.50
CA VAL A 548 1.15 36.85 2.21
C VAL A 548 2.58 37.26 1.92
N VAL A 549 3.43 36.26 1.73
CA VAL A 549 4.84 36.41 1.38
C VAL A 549 5.08 35.78 0.02
N TRP A 550 5.50 36.59 -0.94
CA TRP A 550 6.00 36.10 -2.22
C TRP A 550 7.44 35.69 -2.05
N VAL A 551 7.79 34.50 -2.53
CA VAL A 551 9.14 33.96 -2.42
C VAL A 551 9.62 33.57 -3.82
N VAL A 552 10.79 34.08 -4.20
CA VAL A 552 11.48 33.63 -5.41
C VAL A 552 12.65 32.77 -5.00
N LEU A 553 12.76 31.58 -5.60
CA LEU A 553 13.91 30.70 -5.45
C LEU A 553 14.61 30.54 -6.80
N VAL A 554 15.90 30.88 -6.86
CA VAL A 554 16.73 30.70 -8.06
C VAL A 554 17.66 29.51 -7.85
N ILE A 555 17.39 28.45 -8.60
CA ILE A 555 18.14 27.21 -8.59
C ILE A 555 19.27 27.31 -9.61
N CYS A 556 20.49 27.03 -9.16
CA CYS A 556 21.61 26.85 -10.04
C CYS A 556 21.65 25.41 -10.54
N ASP A 557 21.52 25.23 -11.85
CA ASP A 557 21.61 23.92 -12.47
C ASP A 557 22.98 23.32 -12.16
N LYS A 558 24.10 24.03 -12.37
CA LYS A 558 25.45 23.48 -12.14
C LYS A 558 25.60 22.76 -10.78
N TYR A 559 25.09 23.36 -9.70
CA TYR A 559 25.21 22.82 -8.34
C TYR A 559 23.97 22.07 -7.86
N ARG A 560 22.89 22.04 -8.65
CA ARG A 560 21.58 21.49 -8.29
C ARG A 560 21.00 22.05 -6.97
N GLN A 561 21.37 23.29 -6.64
CA GLN A 561 21.07 23.94 -5.36
C GLN A 561 20.43 25.31 -5.58
N ILE A 562 19.66 25.79 -4.59
CA ILE A 562 19.27 27.20 -4.52
C ILE A 562 20.54 28.04 -4.38
N GLY A 563 20.78 28.93 -5.33
CA GLY A 563 21.91 29.87 -5.31
C GLY A 563 21.52 31.30 -4.92
N ALA A 564 20.24 31.64 -4.93
CA ALA A 564 19.71 32.92 -4.48
C ALA A 564 18.21 32.84 -4.17
N TRP A 565 17.75 33.73 -3.30
CA TRP A 565 16.33 33.88 -2.97
C TRP A 565 15.95 35.35 -2.79
N SER A 566 14.66 35.65 -2.97
CA SER A 566 14.08 36.93 -2.52
C SER A 566 12.69 36.72 -1.93
N THR A 567 12.30 37.61 -1.02
CA THR A 567 10.94 37.68 -0.48
C THR A 567 10.35 39.07 -0.67
N ILE A 568 9.05 39.10 -0.94
CA ILE A 568 8.25 40.32 -0.94
C ILE A 568 7.05 40.08 -0.03
N THR A 569 7.06 40.71 1.14
CA THR A 569 5.98 40.63 2.12
C THR A 569 4.98 41.74 1.86
N LYS A 570 3.70 41.39 1.65
CA LYS A 570 2.63 42.36 1.45
C LYS A 570 1.73 42.43 2.68
N ILE A 571 1.63 43.63 3.28
CA ILE A 571 0.80 43.90 4.45
C ILE A 571 -0.24 44.94 4.07
N LYS A 572 -1.52 44.64 4.33
CA LYS A 572 -2.61 45.60 4.17
C LYS A 572 -2.85 46.32 5.49
N LEU A 573 -2.35 47.55 5.61
CA LEU A 573 -2.56 48.42 6.76
C LEU A 573 -3.76 49.35 6.51
N ALA A 574 -4.28 49.99 7.57
CA ALA A 574 -5.37 50.97 7.45
C ALA A 574 -5.01 52.16 6.54
N THR A 575 -3.71 52.43 6.36
CA THR A 575 -3.16 53.52 5.54
C THR A 575 -2.86 53.12 4.09
N GLY A 576 -3.03 51.85 3.72
CA GLY A 576 -2.73 51.34 2.38
C GLY A 576 -1.89 50.05 2.40
N TRP A 577 -1.35 49.68 1.24
CA TRP A 577 -0.48 48.52 1.09
C TRP A 577 0.97 48.89 1.46
N HIS A 578 1.54 48.14 2.40
CA HIS A 578 2.97 48.18 2.69
C HIS A 578 3.66 46.95 2.09
N THR A 579 4.86 47.13 1.56
CA THR A 579 5.63 46.08 0.90
C THR A 579 7.07 46.11 1.40
N GLU A 580 7.54 45.00 1.97
CA GLU A 580 8.92 44.82 2.42
C GLU A 580 9.61 43.79 1.52
N ARG A 581 10.83 44.10 1.06
CA ARG A 581 11.62 43.21 0.18
C ARG A 581 12.93 42.82 0.85
N HIS A 582 13.20 41.52 0.93
CA HIS A 582 14.49 40.96 1.37
C HIS A 582 15.06 40.08 0.26
N GLU A 583 16.38 40.00 0.13
CA GLU A 583 17.06 39.07 -0.77
C GLU A 583 18.33 38.52 -0.13
N GLY A 584 18.69 37.30 -0.51
CA GLY A 584 19.89 36.61 -0.02
C GLY A 584 20.58 35.85 -1.15
N MET A 585 21.91 35.76 -1.05
CA MET A 585 22.74 34.90 -1.91
C MET A 585 23.15 33.69 -1.07
N VAL A 586 22.97 32.50 -1.64
CA VAL A 586 23.31 31.24 -0.97
C VAL A 586 24.59 30.72 -1.57
N GLU A 587 25.60 30.50 -0.74
CA GLU A 587 26.84 29.85 -1.17
C GLU A 587 26.58 28.36 -1.40
N PRO A 588 27.14 27.76 -2.48
CA PRO A 588 26.99 26.33 -2.72
C PRO A 588 27.58 25.51 -1.56
N ILE A 589 26.83 24.51 -1.12
CA ILE A 589 27.33 23.50 -0.18
C ILE A 589 28.19 22.53 -1.00
N THR A 590 29.48 22.47 -0.70
CA THR A 590 30.39 21.44 -1.21
C THR A 590 30.33 20.23 -0.29
N VAL A 591 29.79 19.12 -0.79
CA VAL A 591 29.85 17.83 -0.08
C VAL A 591 31.29 17.32 -0.15
N GLN A 592 32.14 17.71 0.81
CA GLN A 592 33.40 16.99 1.02
C GLN A 592 33.03 15.60 1.54
N ASN A 593 33.36 14.57 0.77
CA ASN A 593 33.27 13.14 1.09
C ASN A 593 33.10 12.86 2.60
N GLN A 594 31.85 12.78 3.07
CA GLN A 594 31.59 12.05 4.30
C GLN A 594 31.73 10.58 3.93
N GLU A 595 32.85 9.98 4.35
CA GLU A 595 32.99 8.52 4.35
C GLU A 595 31.80 7.93 5.09
N MET A 596 30.84 7.36 4.36
CA MET A 596 29.84 6.50 4.96
C MET A 596 30.56 5.38 5.70
N PRO A 597 30.22 5.07 6.96
CA PRO A 597 30.70 3.85 7.58
C PRO A 597 30.14 2.68 6.77
N VAL A 598 31.02 2.00 6.03
CA VAL A 598 30.71 0.72 5.41
C VAL A 598 30.35 -0.22 6.55
N VAL A 599 29.05 -0.49 6.73
CA VAL A 599 28.58 -1.59 7.56
C VAL A 599 29.16 -2.85 6.92
N ALA A 600 30.13 -3.46 7.58
CA ALA A 600 30.79 -4.67 7.13
C ALA A 600 29.79 -5.82 7.04
N VAL A 601 29.14 -5.98 5.89
CA VAL A 601 28.55 -7.24 5.50
C VAL A 601 29.72 -8.17 5.15
N SER A 602 29.84 -9.28 5.89
CA SER A 602 30.91 -10.26 5.72
C SER A 602 31.00 -10.72 4.25
N GLN A 603 31.98 -10.20 3.51
CA GLN A 603 32.29 -10.68 2.17
C GLN A 603 33.09 -11.99 2.29
N GLN A 604 32.52 -13.08 1.80
CA GLN A 604 33.34 -14.21 1.34
C GLN A 604 34.08 -13.78 0.06
N PRO A 605 35.35 -14.18 -0.14
CA PRO A 605 36.21 -13.58 -1.14
C PRO A 605 35.86 -14.04 -2.56
N ALA A 606 35.48 -13.09 -3.41
CA ALA A 606 35.39 -13.30 -4.86
C ALA A 606 36.80 -13.29 -5.48
N ARG A 607 37.10 -14.34 -6.25
CA ARG A 607 38.31 -14.51 -7.05
C ARG A 607 38.48 -13.36 -8.05
N LYS A 608 39.69 -12.79 -8.08
CA LYS A 608 40.16 -11.84 -9.10
C LYS A 608 40.14 -12.46 -10.51
N THR A 609 39.44 -11.84 -11.45
CA THR A 609 39.78 -11.92 -12.89
C THR A 609 39.79 -10.51 -13.48
N LYS A 610 40.93 -10.18 -14.11
CA LYS A 610 41.22 -8.90 -14.76
C LYS A 610 40.52 -8.80 -16.11
N SER A 611 40.00 -7.60 -16.38
CA SER A 611 39.86 -6.90 -17.66
C SER A 611 40.08 -7.69 -18.98
N ALA A 612 39.01 -7.83 -19.75
CA ALA A 612 39.04 -7.74 -21.21
C ALA A 612 37.62 -7.44 -21.69
N SER A 613 37.43 -6.32 -22.40
CA SER A 613 36.54 -6.15 -23.57
C SER A 613 36.19 -4.68 -23.80
N ARG A 614 37.13 -3.95 -24.42
CA ARG A 614 36.81 -2.89 -25.39
C ARG A 614 36.43 -3.60 -26.69
N LYS A 615 35.38 -3.10 -27.36
CA LYS A 615 34.72 -3.58 -28.60
C LYS A 615 33.45 -4.38 -28.35
N LEU A 616 32.31 -3.69 -28.46
CA LEU A 616 31.13 -4.07 -29.25
C LEU A 616 30.05 -2.99 -29.07
N ALA A 617 30.26 -1.85 -29.72
CA ALA A 617 29.20 -0.91 -30.04
C ALA A 617 29.09 -0.89 -31.58
N ASN A 618 28.07 -1.58 -32.08
CA ASN A 618 27.39 -1.36 -33.37
C ASN A 618 26.46 -2.55 -33.60
N ASN A 619 25.18 -2.37 -33.28
CA ASN A 619 24.00 -2.88 -33.99
C ASN A 619 22.81 -2.98 -33.04
N ALA A 620 21.97 -1.94 -33.01
CA ALA A 620 20.52 -2.07 -32.83
C ALA A 620 19.87 -0.69 -32.97
N ALA A 621 19.67 -0.25 -34.21
CA ALA A 621 18.73 0.83 -34.50
C ALA A 621 17.94 0.51 -35.77
N SER A 622 16.63 0.75 -35.69
CA SER A 622 15.63 0.90 -36.75
C SER A 622 14.79 -0.33 -37.16
N TYR A 623 13.57 -0.36 -36.60
CA TYR A 623 12.30 -0.60 -37.29
C TYR A 623 11.26 0.27 -36.56
N GLY A 624 10.51 1.20 -37.17
CA GLY A 624 10.52 1.67 -38.54
C GLY A 624 9.70 2.97 -38.67
N SER A 625 9.84 3.65 -39.80
CA SER A 625 8.78 4.52 -40.33
C SER A 625 8.74 4.34 -41.85
N ARG A 626 7.54 4.05 -42.37
CA ARG A 626 7.27 3.95 -43.80
C ARG A 626 7.14 5.36 -44.36
N LYS A 627 7.93 5.70 -45.38
CA LYS A 627 7.49 6.58 -46.46
C LYS A 627 7.87 5.99 -47.82
N THR A 628 6.88 6.09 -48.69
CA THR A 628 6.76 5.73 -50.10
C THR A 628 7.80 6.39 -50.98
N THR A 629 8.33 5.65 -51.97
CA THR A 629 8.17 5.83 -53.45
C THR A 629 9.34 5.20 -54.21
N HIS A 630 9.02 4.49 -55.32
CA HIS A 630 9.76 4.33 -56.60
C HIS A 630 11.29 4.06 -56.56
N SER A 631 11.92 3.14 -57.31
CA SER A 631 11.57 2.38 -58.51
C SER A 631 12.77 1.47 -58.89
N VAL A 632 12.51 0.44 -59.70
CA VAL A 632 13.39 -0.16 -60.74
C VAL A 632 14.65 -0.95 -60.30
N ALA A 633 14.46 -2.27 -60.29
CA ALA A 633 15.15 -3.29 -61.10
C ALA A 633 16.69 -3.31 -61.24
N LYS A 634 17.31 -4.46 -60.90
CA LYS A 634 17.74 -5.53 -61.86
C LYS A 634 18.78 -6.47 -61.22
N ARG A 635 18.56 -7.78 -61.44
CA ARG A 635 19.53 -8.84 -61.80
C ARG A 635 20.60 -9.19 -60.74
N LYS A 636 21.11 -10.42 -60.58
CA LYS A 636 20.99 -11.73 -61.26
C LYS A 636 21.70 -12.74 -60.32
N ALA A 637 21.28 -14.01 -60.37
CA ALA A 637 22.05 -15.28 -60.39
C ALA A 637 23.35 -15.41 -59.55
N SER A 638 23.69 -16.51 -58.88
CA SER A 638 23.64 -17.95 -59.23
C SER A 638 24.02 -18.76 -57.95
N ALA A 639 23.44 -19.94 -57.67
CA ALA A 639 24.02 -21.28 -57.85
C ALA A 639 25.52 -21.40 -57.42
N LYS A 640 26.06 -22.42 -56.75
CA LYS A 640 25.68 -23.82 -56.43
C LYS A 640 26.87 -24.45 -55.66
N ASP A 641 26.63 -25.58 -54.98
CA ASP A 641 27.52 -26.76 -54.85
C ASP A 641 28.25 -27.05 -53.50
N LYS A 642 27.86 -28.22 -52.95
CA LYS A 642 28.65 -29.41 -52.52
C LYS A 642 29.74 -29.26 -51.44
N ALA A 643 30.15 -30.28 -50.67
CA ALA A 643 29.67 -31.59 -50.20
C ALA A 643 30.85 -32.21 -49.40
N ALA A 644 30.56 -32.99 -48.35
CA ALA A 644 31.41 -34.06 -47.75
C ALA A 644 32.73 -33.62 -47.05
N ALA A 645 33.32 -34.31 -46.06
CA ALA A 645 33.20 -35.68 -45.53
C ALA A 645 33.89 -35.79 -44.13
N LYS A 646 33.49 -36.80 -43.32
CA LYS A 646 34.31 -37.83 -42.60
C LYS A 646 35.50 -37.41 -41.69
N ASP A 647 35.95 -38.11 -40.65
CA ASP A 647 35.63 -39.36 -39.91
C ASP A 647 36.54 -39.42 -38.66
N ALA A 648 36.18 -40.27 -37.67
CA ALA A 648 37.08 -41.06 -36.78
C ALA A 648 38.07 -40.37 -35.80
N SER A 649 38.49 -40.90 -34.64
CA SER A 649 38.13 -42.03 -33.76
C SER A 649 39.12 -42.10 -32.55
N LYS A 650 38.72 -42.81 -31.46
CA LYS A 650 39.52 -43.61 -30.48
C LYS A 650 40.45 -42.89 -29.46
N ALA A 651 40.19 -43.04 -28.14
CA ALA A 651 40.67 -44.07 -27.17
C ALA A 651 41.75 -43.45 -26.23
N LYS A 652 42.00 -43.79 -24.94
CA LYS A 652 41.85 -45.01 -24.13
C LYS A 652 42.24 -44.67 -22.65
N ALA A 653 41.62 -45.36 -21.66
CA ALA A 653 42.15 -45.90 -20.36
C ALA A 653 42.90 -44.94 -19.37
N THR A 654 42.99 -45.09 -18.03
CA THR A 654 42.79 -46.09 -16.94
C THR A 654 43.01 -45.25 -15.63
N SER A 655 42.52 -45.50 -14.41
CA SER A 655 42.76 -46.60 -13.46
C SER A 655 42.13 -46.22 -12.09
N GLN A 656 41.34 -47.10 -11.46
CA GLN A 656 41.62 -47.79 -10.17
C GLN A 656 40.86 -47.28 -8.93
N LYS A 657 40.12 -48.22 -8.30
CA LYS A 657 39.58 -48.21 -6.93
C LYS A 657 40.71 -48.46 -5.89
N PRO A 658 40.44 -48.38 -4.57
CA PRO A 658 40.04 -49.62 -3.89
C PRO A 658 38.90 -49.48 -2.86
N VAL A 659 38.39 -50.66 -2.51
CA VAL A 659 37.35 -51.00 -1.53
C VAL A 659 38.00 -51.29 -0.17
N VAL A 660 37.40 -50.88 0.95
CA VAL A 660 37.52 -51.56 2.25
C VAL A 660 36.17 -51.53 2.99
N LYS A 661 35.81 -52.65 3.61
CA LYS A 661 34.57 -52.98 4.34
C LYS A 661 34.95 -53.25 5.85
N PRO A 662 34.06 -53.72 6.75
CA PRO A 662 33.57 -53.03 7.95
C PRO A 662 34.10 -53.57 9.31
N LYS A 663 33.73 -52.93 10.44
CA LYS A 663 33.72 -53.49 11.82
C LYS A 663 32.48 -52.92 12.54
N ALA A 664 31.46 -53.73 12.89
CA ALA A 664 31.32 -54.63 14.04
C ALA A 664 30.82 -53.92 15.32
N ALA A 665 29.65 -54.38 15.81
CA ALA A 665 28.94 -54.02 17.04
C ALA A 665 29.67 -54.54 18.33
N PRO A 666 29.18 -54.40 19.59
CA PRO A 666 27.84 -54.78 20.12
C PRO A 666 27.29 -53.75 21.15
N ASN A 667 26.15 -53.80 21.85
CA ASN A 667 25.38 -54.86 22.54
C ASN A 667 24.00 -54.23 22.90
N ALA A 668 22.87 -54.87 22.58
CA ALA A 668 22.09 -55.75 23.47
C ALA A 668 21.35 -55.06 24.65
N LYS A 669 20.01 -55.00 24.56
CA LYS A 669 19.04 -55.66 25.47
C LYS A 669 17.60 -55.20 25.19
N ALA A 670 16.79 -56.12 24.67
CA ALA A 670 15.37 -56.22 24.99
C ALA A 670 15.21 -57.15 26.22
N PRO A 671 14.04 -57.20 26.88
CA PRO A 671 13.09 -58.25 26.49
C PRO A 671 11.58 -57.94 26.66
N ALA A 672 10.80 -58.77 25.93
CA ALA A 672 9.51 -59.40 26.27
C ALA A 672 8.24 -58.54 26.46
N LYS A 673 7.20 -58.66 25.61
CA LYS A 673 6.17 -59.74 25.43
C LYS A 673 5.03 -59.70 26.48
N ALA A 674 3.81 -59.38 26.00
CA ALA A 674 2.51 -60.03 26.32
C ALA A 674 1.45 -59.52 25.31
N LYS A 675 1.00 -60.33 24.32
CA LYS A 675 -0.26 -61.14 24.28
C LYS A 675 -1.49 -60.34 24.77
N ALA A 676 -2.37 -59.84 23.89
CA ALA A 676 -3.42 -60.53 23.12
C ALA A 676 -4.53 -61.16 23.99
N GLN A 677 -5.72 -60.57 23.96
CA GLN A 677 -6.99 -61.30 23.96
C GLN A 677 -8.13 -60.42 23.44
N ALA A 678 -8.87 -61.01 22.49
CA ALA A 678 -10.07 -60.50 21.87
C ALA A 678 -11.29 -61.13 22.56
N GLU A 679 -12.42 -60.43 22.60
CA GLU A 679 -13.74 -61.09 22.60
C GLU A 679 -14.86 -60.11 22.18
N LYS A 680 -15.57 -60.49 21.11
CA LYS A 680 -16.94 -60.10 20.75
C LYS A 680 -17.87 -61.22 21.26
N PRO A 681 -19.16 -60.96 21.56
CA PRO A 681 -20.24 -61.21 20.58
C PRO A 681 -21.34 -60.12 20.64
N ALA A 682 -21.94 -59.63 19.54
CA ALA A 682 -23.01 -60.20 18.70
C ALA A 682 -24.34 -60.52 19.42
N ALA A 683 -25.41 -59.72 19.16
CA ALA A 683 -26.71 -60.16 18.60
C ALA A 683 -27.85 -59.13 18.80
N LYS A 684 -28.64 -58.90 17.74
CA LYS A 684 -29.97 -58.23 17.69
C LYS A 684 -31.09 -59.19 18.16
N PRO A 685 -32.34 -58.73 18.35
CA PRO A 685 -33.37 -58.81 17.26
C PRO A 685 -34.34 -57.59 17.19
N LYS A 686 -34.82 -57.20 15.98
CA LYS A 686 -36.22 -57.23 15.42
C LYS A 686 -37.28 -56.46 16.23
N ALA A 687 -38.35 -55.85 15.72
CA ALA A 687 -38.89 -55.38 14.43
C ALA A 687 -40.33 -54.90 14.78
N GLU A 688 -40.89 -53.85 14.16
CA GLU A 688 -42.29 -53.84 13.69
C GLU A 688 -42.69 -52.52 13.00
N THR A 689 -43.51 -52.71 11.97
CA THR A 689 -44.10 -51.82 10.96
C THR A 689 -45.54 -51.45 11.31
N LYS A 690 -46.06 -50.33 10.79
CA LYS A 690 -47.42 -50.17 10.20
C LYS A 690 -47.67 -48.70 9.79
N THR A 691 -47.69 -48.40 8.48
CA THR A 691 -48.83 -48.32 7.53
C THR A 691 -49.61 -47.00 7.55
N ASN A 692 -49.61 -46.39 6.36
CA ASN A 692 -50.42 -45.28 5.83
C ASN A 692 -51.94 -45.61 5.83
N PRO A 693 -52.86 -44.65 5.64
CA PRO A 693 -53.20 -44.26 4.26
C PRO A 693 -53.67 -42.78 4.03
N ALA A 694 -53.49 -42.32 2.79
CA ALA A 694 -54.20 -41.20 2.13
C ALA A 694 -55.65 -41.64 1.73
N PRO A 695 -56.55 -40.88 1.03
CA PRO A 695 -56.27 -39.88 -0.04
C PRO A 695 -57.32 -38.75 -0.33
N LYS A 696 -57.07 -38.00 -1.44
CA LYS A 696 -58.00 -37.23 -2.32
C LYS A 696 -58.41 -35.81 -1.84
N ALA A 697 -58.56 -34.76 -2.66
CA ALA A 697 -58.54 -34.54 -4.11
C ALA A 697 -58.28 -33.04 -4.47
N THR A 698 -57.82 -32.84 -5.71
CA THR A 698 -57.64 -31.65 -6.58
C THR A 698 -58.97 -30.95 -6.99
N PRO A 699 -59.05 -29.98 -7.95
CA PRO A 699 -58.21 -28.80 -8.32
C PRO A 699 -59.05 -27.52 -8.67
N LYS A 700 -58.41 -26.48 -9.25
CA LYS A 700 -58.91 -25.29 -10.05
C LYS A 700 -58.54 -23.95 -9.38
N THR A 701 -58.15 -22.82 -10.01
CA THR A 701 -58.11 -22.34 -11.40
C THR A 701 -57.29 -21.03 -11.48
N ARG A 702 -56.44 -20.89 -12.51
CA ARG A 702 -56.23 -19.78 -13.47
C ARG A 702 -56.63 -18.32 -13.13
N ALA A 703 -55.68 -17.37 -13.26
CA ALA A 703 -55.78 -16.02 -13.91
C ALA A 703 -54.40 -15.30 -13.81
N LYS A 704 -53.59 -15.10 -14.87
CA LYS A 704 -53.51 -13.93 -15.79
C LYS A 704 -53.93 -12.57 -15.19
N THR A 705 -53.02 -11.58 -15.19
CA THR A 705 -53.03 -10.24 -15.88
C THR A 705 -51.77 -9.47 -15.41
N LYS A 706 -50.75 -9.18 -16.24
CA LYS A 706 -50.48 -8.01 -17.09
C LYS A 706 -50.45 -6.62 -16.39
N GLN A 707 -49.27 -5.99 -16.46
CA GLN A 707 -48.95 -4.55 -16.65
C GLN A 707 -49.61 -3.48 -15.76
N SER A 708 -48.75 -2.80 -14.98
CA SER A 708 -48.44 -1.36 -15.13
C SER A 708 -47.12 -1.06 -14.44
#